data_AF-A0AA36F6B6-F1
#
_entry.id   AF-A0AA36F6B6-F1
#
_cell.length_a   1.000
_cell.length_b   1.000
_cell.length_c   1.000
_cell.angle_alpha   90.00
_cell.angle_beta   90.00
_cell.angle_gamma   90.00
#
_symmetry.space_group_name_H-M   'P 1'
#
loop_
_entity.id
_entity.type
_entity.pdbx_description
1 polymer ?
#
loop_
_entity_poly.entity_id
_entity_poly.type
_entity_poly.pdbx_seq_one_letter_code
_entity_poly.pdbx_strand_id
1 'polypeptide(L)'
;MSLNEITEGLRKAVESGRTDIVRSVISTLQKSTEVKDLQTVLNEACSDDGTLLHLATMLGEADIVRTLLSAGADPGIHNKNQRIPLDLAMSENVRIVFNEELLQATAHSNMGRVCQLLASGLDVNLKDSSESQNTPLHWASCYASRDMVQCLCLRGADVNAVNMDGCTPLHEAVSRGNIEIVEELLIHKADPTLKIKRGDNIGKSALDLADRSAILLSLLQNPPTKHSKKQFQDILTEDFALSESVIQNSVINTAELIDSVTDSPILEYPSVKLPPASSGSKIQELSSQVKELECLPMFSKTVVTEEQLSLLWPRPQSIVQKEGNHFVPDEVLHIYLSTMSDISIHSVAQVWNCRKFMFTSMGITTIINLQSPAYEYNTTCILCHVSSRLCVEKASYKIIIQSFQVKILAHDIQSLSYAIITLSQLFNLYKTESGISIPLLEITDSPSLPYRGVLLDVSKGRVPNIETLKNMLDNIAYMKFNQIHLYTRFRYQTSSAWQLCYSCSELLEIDKFCMDRGMQLIPAVDVHPSVQFEDLPFLQCVFYDYISHFTNSDFINVGSRLTSFLLEYPDDDTLSIADASKFLPIKDKTLLISGSSLHDIKQRLIQRLPPHLMFGEYGTQATYNFVPHCKRLSEYGFGFFVCPGTAAWNSLAGFPEAAVANIFNAAKCASTQSGLGLLVCHWAGSSFLTHSPFCWPGFVITAGLAWNKDIHWEFLQSNLADLMNKHIFRDDSSVFGQVIIELGRIETYVYRCSQKKQDDDQTSLPCENGSTLTNFLVRPDETRLEDLTADILQRANRLLRKHQSDVTSIQLNCPQSKEIISEVLLTTDMMILAVRIGRAMVTAGRNPDPLSGLRIVNLGITNLTATGKTDLANRLLELIENFRVSWKRRYIAKLGLLEATNCLQNVLTQLVPNEDAEKFSSSIIGKRTRVNSHIPYNT
;
A
#
# COMPACT_ATOMS: atom_id res chain seq x y z
N MET A 1 -25.08 2.66 40.35
CA MET A 1 -24.61 1.80 41.45
C MET A 1 -23.34 2.43 41.95
N SER A 2 -23.19 2.62 43.25
CA SER A 2 -22.00 3.20 43.86
C SER A 2 -20.83 2.22 43.80
N LEU A 3 -19.59 2.73 43.84
CA LEU A 3 -18.38 1.90 43.75
C LEU A 3 -18.37 0.80 44.84
N ASN A 4 -18.80 1.16 46.05
CA ASN A 4 -18.86 0.27 47.21
C ASN A 4 -19.90 -0.86 47.08
N GLU A 5 -21.00 -0.63 46.36
CA GLU A 5 -21.97 -1.70 46.04
C GLU A 5 -21.41 -2.67 44.99
N ILE A 6 -20.57 -2.19 44.08
CA ILE A 6 -19.92 -2.98 43.04
C ILE A 6 -18.80 -3.84 43.63
N THR A 7 -17.94 -3.28 44.49
CA THR A 7 -16.86 -4.02 45.16
C THR A 7 -17.41 -5.10 46.10
N GLU A 8 -18.44 -4.79 46.89
CA GLU A 8 -19.10 -5.77 47.77
C GLU A 8 -19.87 -6.84 46.99
N GLY A 9 -20.47 -6.49 45.85
CA GLY A 9 -21.09 -7.44 44.93
C GLY A 9 -20.08 -8.40 44.29
N LEU A 10 -18.93 -7.88 43.86
CA LEU A 10 -17.81 -8.69 43.36
C LEU A 10 -17.21 -9.58 44.46
N ARG A 11 -17.00 -9.05 45.67
CA ARG A 11 -16.50 -9.80 46.84
C ARG A 11 -17.36 -11.04 47.11
N LYS A 12 -18.68 -10.89 47.16
CA LYS A 12 -19.64 -12.00 47.32
C LYS A 12 -19.66 -12.97 46.14
N ALA A 13 -19.42 -12.50 44.91
CA ALA A 13 -19.29 -13.37 43.74
C ALA A 13 -18.00 -14.21 43.78
N VAL A 14 -16.89 -13.66 44.30
CA VAL A 14 -15.63 -14.38 44.55
C VAL A 14 -15.81 -15.41 45.66
N GLU A 15 -16.41 -15.03 46.80
CA GLU A 15 -16.71 -15.94 47.94
C GLU A 15 -17.66 -17.10 47.58
N SER A 16 -18.36 -17.03 46.44
CA SER A 16 -19.31 -18.06 45.97
C SER A 16 -18.90 -18.75 44.66
N GLY A 17 -17.66 -18.58 44.19
CA GLY A 17 -17.15 -19.24 42.98
C GLY A 17 -17.81 -18.78 41.66
N ARG A 18 -18.54 -17.65 41.66
CA ARG A 18 -19.37 -17.20 40.53
C ARG A 18 -18.58 -16.45 39.47
N THR A 19 -17.72 -17.18 38.77
CA THR A 19 -16.95 -16.74 37.60
C THR A 19 -17.79 -16.01 36.54
N ASP A 20 -19.05 -16.42 36.34
CA ASP A 20 -20.00 -15.82 35.41
C ASP A 20 -20.42 -14.40 35.81
N ILE A 21 -20.70 -14.18 37.10
CA ILE A 21 -21.05 -12.87 37.66
C ILE A 21 -19.82 -11.95 37.61
N VAL A 22 -18.65 -12.44 38.01
CA VAL A 22 -17.38 -11.69 37.96
C VAL A 22 -17.06 -11.23 36.53
N ARG A 23 -17.13 -12.13 35.53
CA ARG A 23 -16.93 -11.80 34.11
C ARG A 23 -17.98 -10.80 33.60
N SER A 24 -19.24 -10.95 33.99
CA SER A 24 -20.32 -10.03 33.57
C SER A 24 -20.08 -8.61 34.07
N VAL A 25 -19.79 -8.43 35.37
CA VAL A 25 -19.53 -7.13 35.99
C VAL A 25 -18.28 -6.47 35.40
N ILE A 26 -17.16 -7.20 35.29
CA ILE A 26 -15.93 -6.69 34.68
C ILE A 26 -16.17 -6.26 33.22
N SER A 27 -16.86 -7.07 32.41
CA SER A 27 -17.19 -6.74 31.02
C SER A 27 -18.18 -5.58 30.86
N THR A 28 -18.79 -5.12 31.95
CA THR A 28 -19.64 -3.92 32.01
C THR A 28 -18.80 -2.71 32.38
N LEU A 29 -17.93 -2.82 33.39
CA LEU A 29 -16.98 -1.78 33.79
C LEU A 29 -15.96 -1.44 32.68
N GLN A 30 -15.56 -2.43 31.87
CA GLN A 30 -14.72 -2.22 30.67
C GLN A 30 -15.43 -1.48 29.52
N LYS A 31 -16.76 -1.29 29.58
CA LYS A 31 -17.55 -0.57 28.55
C LYS A 31 -17.95 0.84 28.97
N SER A 32 -17.96 1.14 30.27
CA SER A 32 -18.00 2.51 30.77
C SER A 32 -16.70 3.23 30.41
N THR A 33 -16.80 4.50 29.99
CA THR A 33 -15.68 5.31 29.46
C THR A 33 -14.65 5.73 30.51
N GLU A 34 -14.83 5.35 31.77
CA GLU A 34 -14.05 5.83 32.93
C GLU A 34 -13.09 4.73 33.42
N VAL A 35 -12.03 4.50 32.64
CA VAL A 35 -11.01 3.45 32.86
C VAL A 35 -10.39 3.47 34.28
N LYS A 36 -10.40 4.63 34.95
CA LYS A 36 -9.93 4.79 36.33
C LYS A 36 -10.70 3.93 37.34
N ASP A 37 -12.01 3.77 37.14
CA ASP A 37 -12.89 3.10 38.10
C ASP A 37 -12.73 1.57 38.09
N LEU A 38 -12.34 0.99 36.96
CA LEU A 38 -11.98 -0.44 36.90
C LEU A 38 -10.67 -0.70 37.68
N GLN A 39 -9.69 0.18 37.55
CA GLN A 39 -8.38 0.03 38.19
C GLN A 39 -8.39 0.36 39.69
N THR A 40 -9.35 1.13 40.19
CA THR A 40 -9.60 1.22 41.64
C THR A 40 -10.31 -0.03 42.15
N VAL A 41 -11.43 -0.44 41.53
CA VAL A 41 -12.25 -1.61 41.95
C VAL A 41 -11.47 -2.92 42.02
N LEU A 42 -10.52 -3.17 41.11
CA LEU A 42 -9.72 -4.40 41.11
C LEU A 42 -8.61 -4.43 42.19
N ASN A 43 -8.12 -3.26 42.60
CA ASN A 43 -6.89 -3.11 43.39
C ASN A 43 -7.13 -2.54 44.80
N GLU A 44 -8.34 -2.09 45.12
CA GLU A 44 -8.74 -1.69 46.47
C GLU A 44 -8.86 -2.91 47.42
N ALA A 45 -8.64 -2.68 48.72
CA ALA A 45 -8.73 -3.72 49.75
C ALA A 45 -10.20 -4.03 50.09
N CYS A 46 -10.67 -5.24 49.75
CA CYS A 46 -12.04 -5.68 49.96
C CYS A 46 -12.26 -6.48 51.25
N SER A 47 -11.20 -6.89 51.95
CA SER A 47 -11.26 -7.52 53.27
C SER A 47 -9.97 -7.28 54.07
N ASP A 48 -9.89 -7.81 55.29
CA ASP A 48 -8.63 -7.86 56.05
C ASP A 48 -7.53 -8.67 55.34
N ASP A 49 -7.91 -9.62 54.47
CA ASP A 49 -7.01 -10.49 53.70
C ASP A 49 -6.41 -9.81 52.45
N GLY A 50 -6.95 -8.67 52.01
CA GLY A 50 -6.40 -7.87 50.92
C GLY A 50 -7.40 -7.51 49.81
N THR A 51 -6.91 -7.49 48.57
CA THR A 51 -7.69 -7.19 47.36
C THR A 51 -8.51 -8.39 46.87
N LEU A 52 -9.38 -8.21 45.88
CA LEU A 52 -10.16 -9.31 45.27
C LEU A 52 -9.27 -10.45 44.74
N LEU A 53 -8.07 -10.11 44.26
CA LEU A 53 -7.06 -11.09 43.80
C LEU A 53 -6.47 -11.92 44.95
N HIS A 54 -6.32 -11.35 46.15
CA HIS A 54 -5.90 -12.11 47.35
C HIS A 54 -6.96 -13.13 47.76
N LEU A 55 -8.24 -12.71 47.82
CA LEU A 55 -9.35 -13.61 48.16
C LEU A 55 -9.49 -14.76 47.14
N ALA A 56 -9.50 -14.45 45.84
CA ALA A 56 -9.60 -15.46 44.79
C ALA A 56 -8.44 -16.48 44.83
N THR A 57 -7.22 -16.00 45.14
CA THR A 57 -6.03 -16.85 45.25
C THR A 57 -6.05 -17.73 46.49
N MET A 58 -6.47 -17.19 47.65
CA MET A 58 -6.61 -17.92 48.91
C MET A 58 -7.70 -19.00 48.85
N LEU A 59 -8.81 -18.74 48.13
CA LEU A 59 -9.89 -19.70 47.92
C LEU A 59 -9.55 -20.79 46.88
N GLY A 60 -8.44 -20.64 46.13
CA GLY A 60 -8.02 -21.60 45.11
C GLY A 60 -8.74 -21.46 43.75
N GLU A 61 -9.50 -20.39 43.55
CA GLU A 61 -10.42 -20.18 42.43
C GLU A 61 -9.68 -19.72 41.16
N ALA A 62 -8.91 -20.63 40.56
CA ALA A 62 -8.03 -20.39 39.41
C ALA A 62 -8.72 -19.66 38.23
N ASP A 63 -9.99 -19.95 37.96
CA ASP A 63 -10.75 -19.33 36.87
C ASP A 63 -11.19 -17.88 37.19
N ILE A 64 -11.33 -17.54 38.47
CA ILE A 64 -11.56 -16.18 38.93
C ILE A 64 -10.23 -15.41 38.94
N VAL A 65 -9.14 -16.02 39.43
CA VAL A 65 -7.78 -15.44 39.36
C VAL A 65 -7.41 -15.10 37.92
N ARG A 66 -7.60 -16.02 36.96
CA ARG A 66 -7.35 -15.78 35.53
C ARG A 66 -8.21 -14.63 34.99
N THR A 67 -9.47 -14.57 35.39
CA THR A 67 -10.38 -13.47 35.00
C THR A 67 -9.88 -12.12 35.54
N LEU A 68 -9.52 -12.03 36.83
CA LEU A 68 -9.05 -10.80 37.48
C LEU A 68 -7.70 -10.32 36.91
N LEU A 69 -6.75 -11.24 36.67
CA LEU A 69 -5.47 -10.91 36.03
C LEU A 69 -5.67 -10.38 34.61
N SER A 70 -6.48 -11.06 33.78
CA SER A 70 -6.80 -10.60 32.42
C SER A 70 -7.56 -9.26 32.37
N ALA A 71 -8.22 -8.88 33.47
CA ALA A 71 -8.87 -7.57 33.63
C ALA A 71 -7.90 -6.45 34.05
N GLY A 72 -6.64 -6.78 34.37
CA GLY A 72 -5.59 -5.85 34.77
C GLY A 72 -5.44 -5.65 36.28
N ALA A 73 -5.87 -6.60 37.13
CA ALA A 73 -5.55 -6.56 38.56
C ALA A 73 -4.04 -6.71 38.81
N ASP A 74 -3.48 -5.96 39.76
CA ASP A 74 -2.04 -5.93 40.04
C ASP A 74 -1.62 -7.03 41.03
N PRO A 75 -0.72 -7.97 40.64
CA PRO A 75 -0.21 -9.03 41.51
C PRO A 75 0.86 -8.56 42.51
N GLY A 76 1.38 -7.34 42.39
CA GLY A 76 2.41 -6.78 43.28
C GLY A 76 1.89 -6.10 44.55
N ILE A 77 0.56 -6.02 44.74
CA ILE A 77 -0.03 -5.39 45.92
C ILE A 77 0.12 -6.31 47.14
N HIS A 78 0.61 -5.77 48.26
CA HIS A 78 0.67 -6.48 49.53
C HIS A 78 -0.59 -6.26 50.38
N ASN A 79 -1.07 -7.30 51.08
CA ASN A 79 -2.12 -7.16 52.08
C ASN A 79 -1.60 -6.66 53.45
N LYS A 80 -2.49 -6.55 54.44
CA LYS A 80 -2.18 -6.09 55.81
C LYS A 80 -1.07 -6.92 56.51
N ASN A 81 -0.85 -8.16 56.06
CA ASN A 81 0.18 -9.07 56.58
C ASN A 81 1.48 -9.05 55.74
N GLN A 82 1.65 -8.04 54.87
CA GLN A 82 2.75 -7.87 53.91
C GLN A 82 2.92 -9.01 52.89
N ARG A 83 1.91 -9.86 52.70
CA ARG A 83 1.92 -10.93 51.68
C ARG A 83 1.33 -10.44 50.37
N ILE A 84 1.90 -10.88 49.26
CA ILE A 84 1.30 -10.73 47.91
C ILE A 84 0.31 -11.87 47.64
N PRO A 85 -0.57 -11.78 46.61
CA PRO A 85 -1.49 -12.87 46.28
C PRO A 85 -0.78 -14.21 46.05
N LEU A 86 0.39 -14.21 45.38
CA LEU A 86 1.14 -15.41 45.07
C LEU A 86 1.63 -16.17 46.34
N ASP A 87 1.90 -15.47 47.45
CA ASP A 87 2.24 -16.09 48.74
C ASP A 87 1.07 -16.89 49.34
N LEU A 88 -0.16 -16.52 48.98
CA LEU A 88 -1.40 -17.19 49.41
C LEU A 88 -1.80 -18.35 48.49
N ALA A 89 -1.09 -18.56 47.37
CA ALA A 89 -1.38 -19.61 46.41
C ALA A 89 -1.00 -21.01 46.94
N MET A 90 -1.92 -21.61 47.71
CA MET A 90 -1.82 -22.98 48.22
C MET A 90 -2.12 -24.05 47.16
N SER A 91 -2.75 -23.67 46.04
CA SER A 91 -3.13 -24.55 44.94
C SER A 91 -2.19 -24.38 43.74
N GLU A 92 -1.61 -25.48 43.27
CA GLU A 92 -0.71 -25.48 42.10
C GLU A 92 -1.42 -24.97 40.83
N ASN A 93 -2.71 -25.28 40.68
CA ASN A 93 -3.54 -24.78 39.58
C ASN A 93 -3.61 -23.25 39.54
N VAL A 94 -3.52 -22.57 40.69
CA VAL A 94 -3.50 -21.11 40.75
C VAL A 94 -2.12 -20.56 40.41
N ARG A 95 -1.04 -21.24 40.81
CA ARG A 95 0.34 -20.88 40.42
C ARG A 95 0.53 -20.98 38.90
N ILE A 96 -0.02 -22.02 38.28
CA ILE A 96 -0.05 -22.17 36.83
C ILE A 96 -0.71 -20.97 36.14
N VAL A 97 -1.80 -20.41 36.70
CA VAL A 97 -2.45 -19.21 36.14
C VAL A 97 -1.54 -17.96 36.16
N PHE A 98 -0.75 -17.76 37.21
CA PHE A 98 0.22 -16.65 37.24
C PHE A 98 1.36 -16.87 36.21
N ASN A 99 1.77 -18.13 35.98
CA ASN A 99 2.76 -18.48 34.96
C ASN A 99 2.19 -18.28 33.53
N GLU A 100 0.95 -18.70 33.28
CA GLU A 100 0.22 -18.46 32.03
C GLU A 100 0.11 -16.96 31.70
N GLU A 101 -0.21 -16.13 32.70
CA GLU A 101 -0.32 -14.67 32.57
C GLU A 101 1.03 -14.03 32.20
N LEU A 102 2.15 -14.46 32.79
CA LEU A 102 3.48 -13.96 32.41
C LEU A 102 3.84 -14.32 30.97
N LEU A 103 3.56 -15.54 30.53
CA LEU A 103 3.82 -15.99 29.15
C LEU A 103 2.93 -15.26 28.15
N GLN A 104 1.66 -15.02 28.48
CA GLN A 104 0.74 -14.22 27.67
C GLN A 104 1.17 -12.75 27.60
N ALA A 105 1.53 -12.11 28.73
CA ALA A 105 2.03 -10.74 28.74
C ALA A 105 3.32 -10.58 27.92
N THR A 106 4.19 -11.60 27.96
CA THR A 106 5.41 -11.67 27.15
C THR A 106 5.08 -11.79 25.66
N ALA A 107 4.17 -12.69 25.26
CA ALA A 107 3.74 -12.86 23.87
C ALA A 107 3.12 -11.60 23.25
N HIS A 108 2.43 -10.79 24.07
CA HIS A 108 1.83 -9.52 23.63
C HIS A 108 2.79 -8.31 23.77
N SER A 109 4.07 -8.53 24.08
CA SER A 109 5.09 -7.48 24.32
C SER A 109 4.70 -6.44 25.39
N ASN A 110 3.84 -6.80 26.36
CA ASN A 110 3.38 -5.86 27.38
C ASN A 110 4.42 -5.67 28.49
N MET A 111 5.39 -4.78 28.21
CA MET A 111 6.53 -4.45 29.08
C MET A 111 6.14 -4.12 30.53
N GLY A 112 5.12 -3.29 30.71
CA GLY A 112 4.65 -2.89 32.04
C GLY A 112 4.09 -4.06 32.83
N ARG A 113 3.27 -4.90 32.18
CA ARG A 113 2.67 -6.08 32.80
C ARG A 113 3.71 -7.15 33.15
N VAL A 114 4.66 -7.42 32.26
CA VAL A 114 5.80 -8.32 32.53
C VAL A 114 6.64 -7.80 33.69
N CYS A 115 6.88 -6.48 33.77
CA CYS A 115 7.58 -5.88 34.91
C CYS A 115 6.84 -6.04 36.24
N GLN A 116 5.51 -5.86 36.29
CA GLN A 116 4.69 -6.11 37.49
C GLN A 116 4.75 -7.59 37.92
N LEU A 117 4.57 -8.52 36.98
CA LEU A 117 4.55 -9.96 37.24
C LEU A 117 5.89 -10.46 37.78
N LEU A 118 7.01 -10.03 37.19
CA LEU A 118 8.35 -10.34 37.70
C LEU A 118 8.65 -9.65 39.04
N ALA A 119 8.09 -8.46 39.30
CA ALA A 119 8.19 -7.81 40.61
C ALA A 119 7.40 -8.56 41.70
N SER A 120 6.31 -9.25 41.34
CA SER A 120 5.57 -10.17 42.23
C SER A 120 6.26 -11.53 42.45
N GLY A 121 7.57 -11.64 42.17
CA GLY A 121 8.38 -12.81 42.54
C GLY A 121 8.25 -14.04 41.65
N LEU A 122 7.63 -13.91 40.46
CA LEU A 122 7.58 -14.99 39.47
C LEU A 122 8.96 -15.25 38.86
N ASP A 123 9.30 -16.52 38.65
CA ASP A 123 10.56 -16.93 38.04
C ASP A 123 10.60 -16.55 36.55
N VAL A 124 11.56 -15.70 36.19
CA VAL A 124 11.85 -15.29 34.81
C VAL A 124 12.26 -16.49 33.91
N ASN A 125 12.69 -17.60 34.53
CA ASN A 125 13.07 -18.86 33.89
C ASN A 125 12.02 -19.97 34.06
N LEU A 126 10.78 -19.63 34.47
CA LEU A 126 9.67 -20.58 34.50
C LEU A 126 9.47 -21.27 33.16
N LYS A 127 8.81 -22.42 33.16
CA LYS A 127 8.64 -23.25 31.96
C LYS A 127 7.16 -23.51 31.68
N ASP A 128 6.77 -23.34 30.41
CA ASP A 128 5.37 -23.26 29.98
C ASP A 128 4.55 -24.55 30.17
N SER A 129 5.13 -25.71 29.86
CA SER A 129 4.52 -27.01 30.14
C SER A 129 5.57 -28.12 30.30
N SER A 130 5.14 -29.28 30.78
CA SER A 130 5.97 -30.49 30.82
C SER A 130 6.36 -31.01 29.43
N GLU A 131 5.56 -30.71 28.40
CA GLU A 131 5.71 -31.21 27.03
C GLU A 131 6.60 -30.32 26.15
N SER A 132 6.64 -29.02 26.43
CA SER A 132 7.37 -28.03 25.65
C SER A 132 8.57 -27.42 26.39
N GLN A 133 8.45 -27.15 27.69
CA GLN A 133 9.51 -26.61 28.57
C GLN A 133 10.14 -25.27 28.08
N ASN A 134 9.41 -24.45 27.31
CA ASN A 134 9.89 -23.15 26.86
C ASN A 134 9.85 -22.14 28.00
N THR A 135 10.86 -21.26 28.06
CA THR A 135 10.90 -20.13 29.00
C THR A 135 10.24 -18.87 28.41
N PRO A 136 9.90 -17.84 29.22
CA PRO A 136 9.50 -16.53 28.71
C PRO A 136 10.43 -15.97 27.63
N LEU A 137 11.74 -16.24 27.69
CA LEU A 137 12.70 -15.78 26.68
C LEU A 137 12.57 -16.50 25.32
N HIS A 138 12.16 -17.78 25.31
CA HIS A 138 11.78 -18.46 24.07
C HIS A 138 10.51 -17.84 23.49
N TRP A 139 9.49 -17.62 24.32
CA TRP A 139 8.24 -16.97 23.93
C TRP A 139 8.48 -15.55 23.38
N ALA A 140 9.37 -14.78 24.00
CA ALA A 140 9.78 -13.47 23.52
C ALA A 140 10.49 -13.55 22.16
N SER A 141 11.43 -14.49 21.99
CA SER A 141 12.12 -14.71 20.71
C SER A 141 11.19 -15.18 19.58
N CYS A 142 10.06 -15.79 19.93
CA CYS A 142 9.02 -16.22 19.00
C CYS A 142 8.02 -15.14 18.60
N TYR A 143 7.63 -14.26 19.54
CA TYR A 143 6.41 -13.46 19.45
C TYR A 143 6.54 -11.98 19.86
N ALA A 144 7.66 -11.56 20.47
CA ALA A 144 7.78 -10.24 21.10
C ALA A 144 8.86 -9.34 20.45
N SER A 145 8.92 -8.08 20.89
CA SER A 145 9.95 -7.11 20.46
C SER A 145 11.33 -7.37 21.09
N ARG A 146 12.36 -6.77 20.47
CA ARG A 146 13.72 -6.67 21.01
C ARG A 146 13.75 -6.19 22.47
N ASP A 147 12.95 -5.18 22.82
CA ASP A 147 12.94 -4.59 24.16
C ASP A 147 12.48 -5.61 25.21
N MET A 148 11.52 -6.48 24.88
CA MET A 148 11.05 -7.55 25.75
C MET A 148 12.17 -8.57 26.01
N VAL A 149 12.91 -8.95 24.97
CA VAL A 149 14.09 -9.82 25.06
C VAL A 149 15.16 -9.17 25.96
N GLN A 150 15.46 -7.88 25.75
CA GLN A 150 16.41 -7.14 26.58
C GLN A 150 15.95 -7.06 28.04
N CYS A 151 14.67 -6.76 28.31
CA CYS A 151 14.13 -6.67 29.66
C CYS A 151 14.23 -8.01 30.41
N LEU A 152 13.82 -9.11 29.78
CA LEU A 152 13.94 -10.45 30.36
C LEU A 152 15.41 -10.80 30.66
N CYS A 153 16.33 -10.52 29.74
CA CYS A 153 17.76 -10.76 29.94
C CYS A 153 18.39 -9.84 31.00
N LEU A 154 17.88 -8.61 31.18
CA LEU A 154 18.26 -7.71 32.29
C LEU A 154 17.66 -8.14 33.64
N ARG A 155 16.57 -8.92 33.64
CA ARG A 155 15.94 -9.51 34.82
C ARG A 155 16.44 -10.91 35.16
N GLY A 156 17.46 -11.41 34.47
CA GLY A 156 18.11 -12.69 34.78
C GLY A 156 17.57 -13.92 34.03
N ALA A 157 16.90 -13.72 32.89
CA ALA A 157 16.57 -14.82 32.00
C ALA A 157 17.85 -15.53 31.50
N ASP A 158 17.86 -16.86 31.57
CA ASP A 158 18.91 -17.71 31.02
C ASP A 158 18.79 -17.74 29.48
N VAL A 159 19.71 -17.02 28.86
CA VAL A 159 19.84 -16.85 27.41
C VAL A 159 20.16 -18.18 26.70
N ASN A 160 20.67 -19.17 27.44
CA ASN A 160 21.03 -20.50 26.97
C ASN A 160 20.11 -21.60 27.51
N ALA A 161 18.97 -21.23 28.11
CA ALA A 161 17.94 -22.16 28.53
C ALA A 161 17.52 -23.05 27.36
N VAL A 162 17.30 -24.34 27.63
CA VAL A 162 16.82 -25.31 26.64
C VAL A 162 15.39 -25.75 26.90
N ASN A 163 14.60 -25.83 25.82
CA ASN A 163 13.27 -26.43 25.79
C ASN A 163 13.33 -27.97 25.60
N MET A 164 12.20 -28.66 25.42
CA MET A 164 12.17 -30.13 25.30
C MET A 164 12.91 -30.71 24.10
N ASP A 165 13.01 -29.93 23.01
CA ASP A 165 13.76 -30.32 21.82
C ASP A 165 15.27 -30.02 21.93
N GLY A 166 15.67 -29.28 22.96
CA GLY A 166 17.04 -28.79 23.10
C GLY A 166 17.32 -27.55 22.26
N CYS A 167 16.30 -26.90 21.70
CA CYS A 167 16.41 -25.56 21.14
C CYS A 167 16.66 -24.55 22.28
N THR A 168 17.32 -23.44 21.95
CA THR A 168 17.48 -22.26 22.82
C THR A 168 16.73 -21.07 22.21
N PRO A 169 16.53 -19.94 22.94
CA PRO A 169 15.91 -18.73 22.38
C PRO A 169 16.59 -18.23 21.10
N LEU A 170 17.92 -18.41 21.00
CA LEU A 170 18.70 -18.06 19.80
C LEU A 170 18.34 -18.92 18.58
N HIS A 171 18.02 -20.20 18.77
CA HIS A 171 17.57 -21.07 17.66
C HIS A 171 16.21 -20.61 17.11
N GLU A 172 15.28 -20.21 17.97
CA GLU A 172 13.99 -19.64 17.55
C GLU A 172 14.17 -18.31 16.81
N ALA A 173 15.02 -17.41 17.35
CA ALA A 173 15.30 -16.12 16.73
C ALA A 173 15.93 -16.26 15.33
N VAL A 174 16.91 -17.16 15.18
CA VAL A 174 17.56 -17.46 13.89
C VAL A 174 16.58 -18.15 12.93
N SER A 175 15.80 -19.13 13.40
CA SER A 175 14.81 -19.83 12.55
C SER A 175 13.67 -18.93 12.06
N ARG A 176 13.50 -17.73 12.65
CA ARG A 176 12.53 -16.71 12.25
C ARG A 176 13.16 -15.55 11.46
N GLY A 177 14.49 -15.49 11.39
CA GLY A 177 15.23 -14.41 10.71
C GLY A 177 15.29 -13.08 11.46
N ASN A 178 14.94 -13.05 12.75
CA ASN A 178 14.80 -11.81 13.53
C ASN A 178 16.16 -11.24 13.98
N ILE A 179 16.85 -10.54 13.06
CA ILE A 179 18.23 -10.04 13.25
C ILE A 179 18.40 -9.27 14.57
N GLU A 180 17.52 -8.32 14.90
CA GLU A 180 17.61 -7.51 16.13
C GLU A 180 17.53 -8.35 17.43
N ILE A 181 16.77 -9.44 17.41
CA ILE A 181 16.66 -10.35 18.56
C ILE A 181 17.92 -11.24 18.63
N VAL A 182 18.45 -11.68 17.48
CA VAL A 182 19.73 -12.40 17.41
C VAL A 182 20.86 -11.51 17.95
N GLU A 183 20.92 -10.23 17.57
CA GLU A 183 21.88 -9.26 18.14
C GLU A 183 21.75 -9.16 19.66
N GLU A 184 20.55 -8.91 20.19
CA GLU A 184 20.35 -8.67 21.62
C GLU A 184 20.65 -9.91 22.48
N LEU A 185 20.31 -11.11 21.99
CA LEU A 185 20.67 -12.38 22.62
C LEU A 185 22.19 -12.60 22.62
N LEU A 186 22.90 -12.30 21.52
CA LEU A 186 24.37 -12.40 21.44
C LEU A 186 25.06 -11.36 22.34
N ILE A 187 24.54 -10.12 22.42
CA ILE A 187 24.96 -9.08 23.37
C ILE A 187 24.84 -9.57 24.82
N HIS A 188 23.84 -10.39 25.12
CA HIS A 188 23.63 -11.04 26.41
C HIS A 188 24.29 -12.42 26.58
N LYS A 189 25.19 -12.81 25.65
CA LYS A 189 25.98 -14.06 25.67
C LYS A 189 25.19 -15.36 25.44
N ALA A 190 24.23 -15.34 24.51
CA ALA A 190 23.76 -16.57 23.88
C ALA A 190 24.92 -17.31 23.17
N ASP A 191 24.97 -18.63 23.31
CA ASP A 191 25.97 -19.50 22.68
C ASP A 191 25.43 -20.04 21.34
N PRO A 192 25.99 -19.62 20.18
CA PRO A 192 25.54 -20.06 18.87
C PRO A 192 25.96 -21.50 18.52
N THR A 193 26.79 -22.14 19.35
CA THR A 193 27.36 -23.48 19.11
C THR A 193 26.57 -24.61 19.77
N LEU A 194 25.67 -24.30 20.71
CA LEU A 194 24.75 -25.26 21.32
C LEU A 194 23.93 -25.97 20.24
N LYS A 195 23.70 -27.27 20.40
CA LYS A 195 23.04 -28.12 19.39
C LYS A 195 21.71 -28.69 19.87
N ILE A 196 20.72 -28.65 18.98
CA ILE A 196 19.39 -29.24 19.14
C ILE A 196 19.50 -30.75 19.39
N LYS A 197 18.67 -31.28 20.31
CA LYS A 197 18.79 -32.65 20.85
C LYS A 197 17.66 -33.59 20.41
N ARG A 198 16.51 -33.06 19.97
CA ARG A 198 15.34 -33.79 19.45
C ARG A 198 14.64 -32.96 18.35
N GLY A 199 13.62 -33.53 17.69
CA GLY A 199 12.90 -32.87 16.58
C GLY A 199 13.64 -32.89 15.23
N ASP A 200 13.09 -32.21 14.23
CA ASP A 200 13.56 -32.29 12.83
C ASP A 200 14.93 -31.64 12.56
N ASN A 201 15.49 -30.93 13.54
CA ASN A 201 16.76 -30.20 13.44
C ASN A 201 17.86 -30.77 14.36
N ILE A 202 17.75 -32.03 14.83
CA ILE A 202 18.77 -32.72 15.66
C ILE A 202 20.20 -32.48 15.15
N GLY A 203 21.09 -32.12 16.07
CA GLY A 203 22.52 -31.96 15.80
C GLY A 203 22.91 -30.66 15.12
N LYS A 204 21.96 -29.83 14.67
CA LYS A 204 22.20 -28.46 14.20
C LYS A 204 22.37 -27.50 15.38
N SER A 205 23.26 -26.54 15.23
CA SER A 205 23.39 -25.36 16.08
C SER A 205 22.67 -24.14 15.47
N ALA A 206 22.63 -23.01 16.17
CA ALA A 206 22.10 -21.77 15.63
C ALA A 206 22.87 -21.32 14.37
N LEU A 207 24.19 -21.58 14.31
CA LEU A 207 25.00 -21.33 13.12
C LEU A 207 24.60 -22.24 11.95
N ASP A 208 24.35 -23.53 12.21
CA ASP A 208 23.91 -24.51 11.20
C ASP A 208 22.47 -24.23 10.68
N LEU A 209 21.67 -23.44 11.40
CA LEU A 209 20.34 -22.98 10.96
C LEU A 209 20.40 -21.69 10.12
N ALA A 210 21.45 -20.88 10.26
CA ALA A 210 21.60 -19.60 9.57
C ALA A 210 22.07 -19.73 8.10
N ASP A 211 22.36 -20.94 7.62
CA ASP A 211 22.97 -21.28 6.32
C ASP A 211 22.29 -20.67 5.06
N ARG A 212 21.07 -20.14 5.21
CA ARG A 212 20.32 -19.44 4.13
C ARG A 212 20.43 -17.91 4.16
N SER A 213 21.12 -17.31 5.14
CA SER A 213 21.25 -15.87 5.29
C SER A 213 22.68 -15.47 5.63
N ALA A 214 23.37 -14.85 4.65
CA ALA A 214 24.73 -14.36 4.81
C ALA A 214 24.86 -13.35 5.96
N ILE A 215 23.81 -12.56 6.23
CA ILE A 215 23.80 -11.58 7.32
C ILE A 215 23.78 -12.30 8.68
N LEU A 216 22.90 -13.29 8.88
CA LEU A 216 22.83 -14.06 10.12
C LEU A 216 24.11 -14.89 10.35
N LEU A 217 24.68 -15.49 9.30
CA LEU A 217 25.98 -16.15 9.38
C LEU A 217 27.08 -15.19 9.84
N SER A 218 27.17 -13.99 9.25
CA SER A 218 28.19 -13.00 9.62
C SER A 218 28.06 -12.53 11.09
N LEU A 219 26.82 -12.40 11.57
CA LEU A 219 26.49 -11.96 12.92
C LEU A 219 26.74 -13.05 13.99
N LEU A 220 26.40 -14.30 13.69
CA LEU A 220 26.65 -15.45 14.59
C LEU A 220 28.14 -15.82 14.66
N GLN A 221 28.91 -15.53 13.61
CA GLN A 221 30.37 -15.68 13.59
C GLN A 221 31.09 -14.52 14.31
N ASN A 222 30.54 -13.31 14.27
CA ASN A 222 31.13 -12.11 14.87
C ASN A 222 30.14 -11.42 15.84
N PRO A 223 29.84 -12.04 17.00
CA PRO A 223 28.82 -11.54 17.92
C PRO A 223 29.16 -10.14 18.47
N PRO A 224 28.23 -9.17 18.42
CA PRO A 224 28.46 -7.81 18.89
C PRO A 224 28.68 -7.78 20.41
N THR A 225 29.90 -7.46 20.84
CA THR A 225 30.22 -7.34 22.27
C THR A 225 29.62 -6.06 22.87
N LYS A 226 29.35 -6.06 24.19
CA LYS A 226 28.79 -4.89 24.90
C LYS A 226 29.63 -3.60 24.83
N HIS A 227 30.85 -3.63 24.28
CA HIS A 227 31.69 -2.45 24.05
C HIS A 227 31.75 -1.98 22.59
N SER A 228 31.19 -2.71 21.61
CA SER A 228 31.26 -2.32 20.19
C SER A 228 30.57 -0.98 19.89
N LYS A 229 29.57 -0.59 20.69
CA LYS A 229 28.88 0.71 20.58
C LYS A 229 29.80 1.93 20.78
N LYS A 230 31.02 1.80 21.34
CA LYS A 230 32.00 2.92 21.35
C LYS A 230 32.80 3.07 20.05
N GLN A 231 33.08 1.98 19.33
CA GLN A 231 33.94 2.03 18.14
C GLN A 231 33.29 2.67 16.89
N PHE A 232 32.02 3.07 16.98
CA PHE A 232 31.33 3.88 15.96
C PHE A 232 30.92 5.29 16.44
N GLN A 233 31.18 5.67 17.70
CA GLN A 233 30.86 7.02 18.21
C GLN A 233 32.09 7.93 18.35
N ASP A 234 33.28 7.38 18.64
CA ASP A 234 34.48 8.18 18.93
C ASP A 234 35.16 8.80 17.66
N ILE A 235 34.45 8.93 16.53
CA ILE A 235 34.87 9.67 15.31
C ILE A 235 34.25 11.08 15.24
N LEU A 236 33.20 11.38 16.03
CA LEU A 236 32.60 12.71 16.10
C LEU A 236 32.68 13.30 17.52
N THR A 237 33.90 13.68 17.88
CA THR A 237 34.24 14.82 18.76
C THR A 237 33.52 14.93 20.11
N GLU A 238 34.20 14.52 21.19
CA GLU A 238 34.26 15.38 22.37
C GLU A 238 35.51 16.26 22.26
N ASP A 239 35.38 17.57 22.49
CA ASP A 239 36.49 18.39 22.95
C ASP A 239 35.98 19.48 23.91
N PHE A 240 36.23 19.27 25.20
CA PHE A 240 36.31 20.36 26.17
C PHE A 240 37.27 20.03 27.33
N ALA A 241 38.54 19.81 26.96
CA ALA A 241 39.77 20.09 27.72
C ALA A 241 39.91 19.58 29.19
N LEU A 242 41.01 18.92 29.57
CA LEU A 242 42.30 19.61 29.85
C LEU A 242 43.49 18.65 30.10
N SER A 243 44.69 19.24 30.12
CA SER A 243 45.98 18.75 30.67
C SER A 243 46.86 17.74 29.88
N GLU A 244 47.79 18.33 29.12
CA GLU A 244 49.25 18.04 29.03
C GLU A 244 49.83 16.63 28.77
N SER A 245 50.59 16.58 27.65
CA SER A 245 51.96 16.02 27.45
C SER A 245 52.06 14.87 26.42
N VAL A 246 53.10 14.67 25.59
CA VAL A 246 54.31 15.40 25.15
C VAL A 246 54.90 14.62 23.92
N ILE A 247 55.11 15.31 22.79
CA ILE A 247 56.13 15.12 21.71
C ILE A 247 56.69 13.70 21.35
N GLN A 248 56.58 13.27 20.07
CA GLN A 248 57.72 13.02 19.12
C GLN A 248 57.40 12.13 17.87
N ASN A 249 57.78 12.62 16.67
CA ASN A 249 58.53 11.96 15.55
C ASN A 249 58.02 10.63 14.89
N SER A 250 58.28 10.29 13.62
CA SER A 250 58.94 10.98 12.47
C SER A 250 58.75 10.25 11.10
N VAL A 251 58.41 11.03 10.05
CA VAL A 251 59.00 11.14 8.66
C VAL A 251 59.36 9.90 7.79
N ILE A 252 59.26 10.09 6.44
CA ILE A 252 59.89 9.39 5.27
C ILE A 252 59.02 8.35 4.51
N ASN A 253 59.12 8.09 3.18
CA ASN A 253 59.11 8.91 1.92
C ASN A 253 59.26 7.97 0.67
N THR A 254 58.57 8.22 -0.47
CA THR A 254 58.95 7.88 -1.90
C THR A 254 59.35 6.42 -2.33
N ALA A 255 59.40 5.98 -3.61
CA ALA A 255 58.72 6.28 -4.91
C ALA A 255 59.16 5.26 -6.02
N GLU A 256 58.67 5.44 -7.27
CA GLU A 256 59.21 4.99 -8.59
C GLU A 256 59.12 3.52 -9.10
N LEU A 257 58.60 3.35 -10.34
CA LEU A 257 59.33 2.82 -11.53
C LEU A 257 58.51 3.03 -12.85
N ILE A 258 59.13 2.94 -14.03
CA ILE A 258 58.71 3.59 -15.31
C ILE A 258 58.89 2.65 -16.55
N ASP A 259 58.41 3.11 -17.73
CA ASP A 259 58.74 2.76 -19.15
C ASP A 259 57.83 1.78 -19.93
N SER A 260 57.58 1.92 -21.26
CA SER A 260 58.07 2.92 -22.28
C SER A 260 57.23 2.93 -23.59
N VAL A 261 57.18 4.09 -24.31
CA VAL A 261 57.23 4.27 -25.80
C VAL A 261 56.16 3.58 -26.71
N THR A 262 55.49 4.20 -27.72
CA THR A 262 55.15 5.58 -28.18
C THR A 262 53.78 5.48 -28.96
N ASP A 263 53.31 6.19 -30.03
CA ASP A 263 53.80 7.20 -31.00
C ASP A 263 52.64 7.97 -31.71
N SER A 264 52.90 8.66 -32.83
CA SER A 264 51.99 9.58 -33.59
C SER A 264 52.15 9.38 -35.13
N PRO A 265 51.75 10.27 -36.09
CA PRO A 265 51.01 11.56 -36.08
C PRO A 265 49.99 11.66 -37.29
N ILE A 266 49.44 12.75 -37.90
CA ILE A 266 49.28 14.23 -37.70
C ILE A 266 48.19 14.83 -38.69
N LEU A 267 47.40 15.86 -38.28
CA LEU A 267 46.70 16.94 -39.09
C LEU A 267 45.63 16.55 -40.21
N GLU A 268 44.63 17.36 -40.65
CA GLU A 268 44.16 18.74 -40.33
C GLU A 268 42.70 19.11 -40.79
N TYR A 269 42.01 19.98 -40.02
CA TYR A 269 40.92 20.94 -40.37
C TYR A 269 39.60 20.46 -41.10
N PRO A 270 38.66 21.34 -41.60
CA PRO A 270 37.51 21.76 -40.76
C PRO A 270 36.09 21.85 -41.42
N SER A 271 35.06 22.07 -40.57
CA SER A 271 33.77 22.80 -40.83
C SER A 271 32.55 22.18 -41.59
N VAL A 272 31.46 21.97 -40.82
CA VAL A 272 30.04 22.36 -41.11
C VAL A 272 29.13 21.54 -42.07
N LYS A 273 27.92 21.22 -41.55
CA LYS A 273 26.64 20.79 -42.18
C LYS A 273 26.46 19.33 -42.68
N LEU A 274 25.23 18.83 -42.50
CA LEU A 274 24.72 17.50 -42.88
C LEU A 274 23.90 17.50 -44.18
N PRO A 275 24.19 16.57 -45.11
CA PRO A 275 23.24 15.94 -46.03
C PRO A 275 23.15 14.40 -45.79
N PRO A 276 22.24 13.65 -46.46
CA PRO A 276 21.76 12.35 -45.95
C PRO A 276 22.60 11.10 -46.33
N ALA A 277 22.17 9.97 -45.78
CA ALA A 277 22.89 8.70 -45.71
C ALA A 277 23.32 8.04 -47.04
N SER A 278 24.50 7.42 -47.01
CA SER A 278 24.84 6.28 -47.89
C SER A 278 25.75 5.28 -47.15
N SER A 279 25.90 4.11 -47.74
CA SER A 279 26.46 2.87 -47.16
C SER A 279 27.90 2.91 -46.64
N GLY A 280 28.12 2.28 -45.48
CA GLY A 280 28.96 1.05 -45.47
C GLY A 280 30.35 1.08 -44.81
N SER A 281 30.51 0.14 -43.85
CA SER A 281 31.77 -0.40 -43.30
C SER A 281 32.55 0.43 -42.26
N LYS A 282 32.98 -0.28 -41.19
CA LYS A 282 33.89 0.13 -40.09
C LYS A 282 33.39 1.33 -39.25
N ILE A 283 33.15 1.23 -37.93
CA ILE A 283 33.53 0.21 -36.93
C ILE A 283 35.05 -0.06 -36.88
N GLN A 284 35.80 0.99 -36.54
CA GLN A 284 36.86 1.00 -35.52
C GLN A 284 37.32 2.47 -35.34
N GLU A 285 38.03 2.78 -34.26
CA GLU A 285 38.65 4.11 -33.99
C GLU A 285 37.69 5.31 -33.76
N LEU A 286 36.76 5.13 -32.82
CA LEU A 286 36.29 6.21 -31.94
C LEU A 286 36.68 5.97 -30.46
N SER A 287 37.57 5.00 -30.23
CA SER A 287 37.92 4.45 -28.92
C SER A 287 39.05 5.17 -28.17
N SER A 288 39.60 6.25 -28.73
CA SER A 288 40.82 6.93 -28.24
C SER A 288 40.61 8.36 -27.71
N GLN A 289 39.38 8.89 -27.73
CA GLN A 289 39.00 10.11 -26.97
C GLN A 289 38.19 9.79 -25.70
N VAL A 290 38.09 8.52 -25.31
CA VAL A 290 37.25 8.06 -24.19
C VAL A 290 38.01 8.01 -22.85
N LYS A 291 39.36 8.08 -22.84
CA LYS A 291 40.18 7.82 -21.63
C LYS A 291 40.86 9.03 -20.95
N GLU A 292 40.49 10.25 -21.31
CA GLU A 292 40.58 11.42 -20.40
C GLU A 292 39.21 11.96 -19.99
N LEU A 293 38.14 11.18 -20.21
CA LEU A 293 36.79 11.40 -19.69
C LEU A 293 36.27 10.21 -18.86
N GLU A 294 37.16 9.33 -18.40
CA GLU A 294 36.87 8.35 -17.33
C GLU A 294 37.02 8.95 -15.91
N CYS A 295 37.11 10.27 -15.80
CA CYS A 295 36.48 10.95 -14.67
C CYS A 295 34.96 10.74 -14.79
N LEU A 296 34.44 9.78 -14.01
CA LEU A 296 33.02 9.56 -13.77
C LEU A 296 32.26 10.91 -13.72
N PRO A 297 31.07 11.03 -14.33
CA PRO A 297 30.13 12.06 -13.90
C PRO A 297 29.85 11.78 -12.42
N MET A 298 30.42 12.61 -11.54
CA MET A 298 30.15 12.51 -10.11
C MET A 298 28.64 12.58 -9.92
N PHE A 299 28.04 11.63 -9.22
CA PHE A 299 26.65 11.76 -8.78
C PHE A 299 26.55 13.04 -7.95
N SER A 300 26.00 14.10 -8.55
CA SER A 300 26.21 15.48 -8.10
C SER A 300 25.26 15.87 -6.97
N LYS A 301 25.42 15.18 -5.84
CA LYS A 301 24.94 15.53 -4.49
C LYS A 301 23.43 15.78 -4.35
N THR A 302 22.68 14.71 -4.09
CA THR A 302 21.64 14.78 -3.06
C THR A 302 22.31 14.84 -1.68
N VAL A 303 22.55 16.06 -1.17
CA VAL A 303 22.82 16.27 0.26
C VAL A 303 21.49 16.61 0.91
N VAL A 304 20.92 15.60 1.58
CA VAL A 304 19.67 15.64 2.32
C VAL A 304 19.97 14.98 3.66
N THR A 305 19.83 15.72 4.76
CA THR A 305 20.13 15.23 6.12
C THR A 305 18.87 14.83 6.90
N GLU A 306 17.69 15.22 6.42
CA GLU A 306 16.41 14.96 7.08
C GLU A 306 15.59 13.88 6.38
N GLU A 307 15.17 12.86 7.14
CA GLU A 307 14.34 11.76 6.65
C GLU A 307 12.96 12.22 6.13
N GLN A 308 12.42 13.31 6.68
CA GLN A 308 11.12 13.88 6.26
C GLN A 308 11.07 14.26 4.77
N LEU A 309 12.21 14.65 4.18
CA LEU A 309 12.30 14.99 2.76
C LEU A 309 12.19 13.77 1.84
N SER A 310 12.37 12.54 2.37
CA SER A 310 12.13 11.31 1.62
C SER A 310 10.64 11.08 1.30
N LEU A 311 9.74 11.61 2.14
CA LEU A 311 8.28 11.54 1.95
C LEU A 311 7.74 12.58 0.96
N LEU A 312 8.58 13.44 0.37
CA LEU A 312 8.17 14.38 -0.68
C LEU A 312 7.88 13.61 -1.99
N TRP A 313 6.67 13.73 -2.54
CA TRP A 313 6.19 12.79 -3.57
C TRP A 313 5.34 13.41 -4.70
N PRO A 314 5.61 13.14 -5.99
CA PRO A 314 6.73 12.33 -6.50
C PRO A 314 8.10 12.91 -6.15
N ARG A 315 9.03 12.04 -5.79
CA ARG A 315 10.36 12.40 -5.30
C ARG A 315 11.12 13.23 -6.35
N PRO A 316 11.52 14.48 -6.06
CA PRO A 316 12.24 15.31 -7.01
C PRO A 316 13.54 14.68 -7.51
N GLN A 317 13.99 15.10 -8.70
CA GLN A 317 15.26 14.67 -9.29
C GLN A 317 16.47 15.09 -8.43
N SER A 318 16.52 16.36 -8.00
CA SER A 318 17.61 16.90 -7.19
C SER A 318 17.09 17.75 -6.04
N ILE A 319 17.55 17.44 -4.82
CA ILE A 319 17.34 18.24 -3.61
C ILE A 319 18.70 18.49 -2.97
N VAL A 320 19.03 19.76 -2.73
CA VAL A 320 20.20 20.19 -1.96
C VAL A 320 19.73 20.98 -0.74
N GLN A 321 19.96 20.44 0.44
CA GLN A 321 19.76 21.13 1.71
C GLN A 321 20.95 22.06 2.01
N LYS A 322 20.67 23.19 2.66
CA LYS A 322 21.66 24.21 3.05
C LYS A 322 21.51 24.57 4.52
N GLU A 323 22.62 24.95 5.14
CA GLU A 323 22.65 25.44 6.52
C GLU A 323 22.15 26.89 6.62
N GLY A 324 21.45 27.21 7.70
CA GLY A 324 20.96 28.56 8.03
C GLY A 324 19.53 28.57 8.55
N ASN A 325 19.00 29.77 8.80
CA ASN A 325 17.66 29.94 9.37
C ASN A 325 16.57 29.43 8.43
N HIS A 326 15.64 28.64 8.97
CA HIS A 326 14.48 28.11 8.25
C HIS A 326 13.58 29.23 7.69
N PHE A 327 12.84 28.91 6.63
CA PHE A 327 11.74 29.73 6.13
C PHE A 327 10.46 29.44 6.92
N VAL A 328 9.92 30.47 7.55
CA VAL A 328 8.67 30.44 8.33
C VAL A 328 7.67 31.37 7.65
N PRO A 329 6.60 30.88 6.98
CA PRO A 329 5.65 31.74 6.27
C PRO A 329 4.77 32.54 7.23
N ASP A 330 4.55 33.81 6.92
CA ASP A 330 3.56 34.65 7.58
C ASP A 330 2.12 34.16 7.30
N GLU A 331 1.18 34.52 8.17
CA GLU A 331 -0.27 34.28 7.98
C GLU A 331 -0.78 34.81 6.63
N VAL A 332 -0.18 35.90 6.14
CA VAL A 332 -0.50 36.54 4.85
C VAL A 332 0.72 36.46 3.94
N LEU A 333 0.77 35.44 3.08
CA LEU A 333 1.92 35.17 2.21
C LEU A 333 1.79 35.88 0.86
N HIS A 334 2.66 36.85 0.61
CA HIS A 334 2.65 37.64 -0.63
C HIS A 334 3.35 36.90 -1.78
N ILE A 335 2.61 36.64 -2.86
CA ILE A 335 3.09 36.06 -4.11
C ILE A 335 3.27 37.19 -5.12
N TYR A 336 4.45 37.28 -5.72
CA TYR A 336 4.80 38.27 -6.75
C TYR A 336 5.02 37.56 -8.09
N LEU A 337 4.25 37.93 -9.11
CA LEU A 337 4.31 37.31 -10.43
C LEU A 337 5.17 38.12 -11.40
N SER A 338 5.95 37.41 -12.21
CA SER A 338 6.67 37.96 -13.36
C SER A 338 6.73 36.96 -14.52
N THR A 339 6.72 37.50 -15.74
CA THR A 339 6.71 36.73 -16.99
C THR A 339 7.59 37.44 -18.02
N MET A 340 8.23 36.69 -18.91
CA MET A 340 9.03 37.24 -20.01
C MET A 340 8.41 36.84 -21.35
N SER A 341 7.69 37.80 -21.96
CA SER A 341 7.04 37.84 -23.29
C SER A 341 6.11 36.68 -23.71
N ASP A 342 6.50 35.44 -23.48
CA ASP A 342 6.00 34.26 -24.20
C ASP A 342 4.76 33.64 -23.52
N ILE A 343 4.42 34.06 -22.29
CA ILE A 343 3.34 33.50 -21.45
C ILE A 343 2.56 34.63 -20.78
N SER A 344 1.22 34.56 -20.82
CA SER A 344 0.34 35.56 -20.20
C SER A 344 0.39 35.51 -18.67
N ILE A 345 0.65 36.67 -18.03
CA ILE A 345 0.62 36.81 -16.57
C ILE A 345 -0.76 36.51 -15.96
N HIS A 346 -1.85 36.67 -16.72
CA HIS A 346 -3.18 36.27 -16.28
C HIS A 346 -3.33 34.74 -16.18
N SER A 347 -2.72 33.98 -17.10
CA SER A 347 -2.70 32.51 -17.03
C SER A 347 -1.86 32.03 -15.84
N VAL A 348 -0.73 32.69 -15.55
CA VAL A 348 0.09 32.44 -14.36
C VAL A 348 -0.73 32.72 -13.07
N ALA A 349 -1.46 33.83 -13.02
CA ALA A 349 -2.35 34.16 -11.90
C ALA A 349 -3.52 33.16 -11.76
N GLN A 350 -4.06 32.64 -12.87
CA GLN A 350 -5.11 31.61 -12.85
C GLN A 350 -4.60 30.31 -12.20
N VAL A 351 -3.42 29.80 -12.57
CA VAL A 351 -2.85 28.58 -11.95
C VAL A 351 -2.76 28.71 -10.43
N TRP A 352 -2.28 29.87 -9.94
CA TRP A 352 -2.21 30.19 -8.51
C TRP A 352 -3.60 30.30 -7.86
N ASN A 353 -4.54 31.00 -8.47
CA ASN A 353 -5.92 31.10 -7.95
C ASN A 353 -6.58 29.73 -7.82
N CYS A 354 -6.45 28.86 -8.84
CA CYS A 354 -6.94 27.48 -8.81
C CYS A 354 -6.28 26.60 -7.72
N ARG A 355 -5.13 26.99 -7.16
CA ARG A 355 -4.38 26.24 -6.13
C ARG A 355 -4.30 26.93 -4.77
N LYS A 356 -4.87 28.14 -4.63
CA LYS A 356 -4.86 28.92 -3.37
C LYS A 356 -5.42 28.13 -2.17
N PHE A 357 -6.47 27.32 -2.41
CA PHE A 357 -7.11 26.51 -1.38
C PHE A 357 -6.13 25.59 -0.62
N MET A 358 -5.05 25.15 -1.29
CA MET A 358 -4.04 24.26 -0.70
C MET A 358 -3.32 24.94 0.47
N PHE A 359 -2.93 26.21 0.30
CA PHE A 359 -2.31 27.02 1.36
C PHE A 359 -3.32 27.46 2.42
N THR A 360 -4.54 27.81 2.00
CA THR A 360 -5.61 28.20 2.94
C THR A 360 -6.06 27.05 3.84
N SER A 361 -6.02 25.80 3.37
CA SER A 361 -6.23 24.60 4.22
C SER A 361 -5.12 24.36 5.26
N MET A 362 -3.97 25.04 5.12
CA MET A 362 -2.88 25.07 6.10
C MET A 362 -2.89 26.32 6.99
N GLY A 363 -3.88 27.21 6.83
CA GLY A 363 -4.03 28.47 7.58
C GLY A 363 -3.48 29.72 6.88
N ILE A 364 -2.84 29.58 5.71
CA ILE A 364 -2.13 30.67 5.05
C ILE A 364 -3.02 31.37 4.01
N THR A 365 -3.12 32.70 4.15
CA THR A 365 -3.85 33.57 3.22
C THR A 365 -2.90 34.11 2.15
N THR A 366 -2.92 33.54 0.95
CA THR A 366 -2.05 34.05 -0.13
C THR A 366 -2.63 35.30 -0.81
N ILE A 367 -1.77 36.27 -1.15
CA ILE A 367 -2.13 37.47 -1.94
C ILE A 367 -1.28 37.50 -3.20
N ILE A 368 -1.91 37.58 -4.37
CA ILE A 368 -1.23 37.59 -5.68
C ILE A 368 -1.03 39.04 -6.14
N ASN A 369 0.21 39.40 -6.47
CA ASN A 369 0.64 40.74 -6.85
C ASN A 369 1.32 40.69 -8.23
N LEU A 370 1.00 41.66 -9.10
CA LEU A 370 1.46 41.72 -10.50
C LEU A 370 2.69 42.64 -10.73
N GLN A 371 3.22 43.23 -9.66
CA GLN A 371 4.38 44.13 -9.67
C GLN A 371 5.41 43.61 -8.68
N SER A 372 6.70 43.73 -8.99
CA SER A 372 7.78 43.31 -8.07
C SER A 372 7.82 44.18 -6.80
N PRO A 373 8.23 43.64 -5.63
CA PRO A 373 8.25 44.39 -4.38
C PRO A 373 9.21 45.58 -4.44
N ALA A 374 8.74 46.76 -4.05
CA ALA A 374 9.47 48.02 -4.10
C ALA A 374 10.35 48.23 -2.85
N TYR A 375 11.33 47.34 -2.67
CA TYR A 375 12.31 47.27 -1.57
C TYR A 375 11.78 46.90 -0.17
N GLU A 376 12.71 46.26 0.56
CA GLU A 376 12.79 45.90 1.98
C GLU A 376 11.55 46.02 2.90
N TYR A 377 10.99 44.85 3.23
CA TYR A 377 10.38 44.56 4.53
C TYR A 377 10.83 43.17 5.00
N ASN A 378 10.79 42.92 6.31
CA ASN A 378 11.13 41.61 6.92
C ASN A 378 10.06 40.53 6.69
N THR A 379 9.07 40.77 5.82
CA THR A 379 7.95 39.86 5.55
C THR A 379 8.31 38.80 4.51
N THR A 380 7.77 37.61 4.69
CA THR A 380 8.01 36.48 3.82
C THR A 380 7.23 36.58 2.51
N CYS A 381 7.86 36.14 1.41
CA CYS A 381 7.26 36.23 0.08
C CYS A 381 7.64 35.08 -0.85
N ILE A 382 6.81 34.88 -1.87
CA ILE A 382 7.11 34.01 -3.02
C ILE A 382 7.35 34.89 -4.25
N LEU A 383 8.52 34.76 -4.89
CA LEU A 383 8.78 35.29 -6.22
C LEU A 383 8.53 34.19 -7.25
N CYS A 384 7.67 34.44 -8.22
CA CYS A 384 7.30 33.51 -9.29
C CYS A 384 7.75 34.06 -10.65
N HIS A 385 8.66 33.35 -11.31
CA HIS A 385 9.16 33.67 -12.65
C HIS A 385 8.81 32.52 -13.61
N VAL A 386 8.02 32.81 -14.65
CA VAL A 386 7.66 31.81 -15.67
C VAL A 386 8.19 32.26 -17.04
N SER A 387 9.04 31.42 -17.64
CA SER A 387 9.57 31.63 -18.99
C SER A 387 10.25 30.37 -19.53
N SER A 388 9.98 30.09 -20.80
CA SER A 388 10.62 29.09 -21.67
C SER A 388 12.15 29.08 -21.64
N ARG A 389 12.78 30.19 -21.20
CA ARG A 389 14.24 30.41 -21.22
C ARG A 389 14.92 30.19 -19.87
N LEU A 390 14.16 29.95 -18.80
CA LEU A 390 14.70 29.80 -17.43
C LEU A 390 15.14 28.37 -17.10
N CYS A 391 14.49 27.37 -17.71
CA CYS A 391 14.76 25.95 -17.49
C CYS A 391 14.83 25.21 -18.83
N VAL A 392 15.71 24.20 -18.93
CA VAL A 392 16.10 23.57 -20.21
C VAL A 392 14.99 22.68 -20.82
N GLU A 393 14.18 22.04 -19.97
CA GLU A 393 13.22 21.01 -20.38
C GLU A 393 11.77 21.47 -20.18
N LYS A 394 10.83 20.93 -20.97
CA LYS A 394 9.39 21.11 -20.72
C LYS A 394 8.99 20.47 -19.39
N ALA A 395 7.95 21.00 -18.74
CA ALA A 395 7.52 20.58 -17.40
C ALA A 395 8.57 20.73 -16.28
N SER A 396 9.75 21.31 -16.54
CA SER A 396 10.83 21.47 -15.55
C SER A 396 10.74 22.78 -14.77
N TYR A 397 11.13 22.72 -13.50
CA TYR A 397 11.10 23.86 -12.59
C TYR A 397 12.22 23.80 -11.55
N LYS A 398 12.44 24.94 -10.88
CA LYS A 398 13.38 25.10 -9.79
C LYS A 398 12.76 25.88 -8.65
N ILE A 399 12.90 25.39 -7.43
CA ILE A 399 12.47 26.06 -6.19
C ILE A 399 13.72 26.35 -5.35
N ILE A 400 13.88 27.60 -4.92
CA ILE A 400 14.96 28.03 -4.01
C ILE A 400 14.30 28.65 -2.78
N ILE A 401 14.43 27.99 -1.63
CA ILE A 401 13.89 28.45 -0.34
C ILE A 401 15.01 29.16 0.42
N GLN A 402 14.79 30.44 0.69
CA GLN A 402 15.64 31.32 1.50
C GLN A 402 14.82 31.79 2.71
N SER A 403 15.46 32.16 3.84
CA SER A 403 14.77 32.37 5.13
C SER A 403 13.58 33.35 5.10
N PHE A 404 13.58 34.32 4.19
CA PHE A 404 12.47 35.27 3.98
C PHE A 404 11.82 35.17 2.58
N GLN A 405 12.28 34.29 1.70
CA GLN A 405 11.89 34.31 0.29
C GLN A 405 11.97 32.94 -0.40
N VAL A 406 10.87 32.51 -1.00
CA VAL A 406 10.83 31.36 -1.92
C VAL A 406 10.87 31.88 -3.35
N LYS A 407 11.82 31.39 -4.17
CA LYS A 407 11.88 31.66 -5.61
C LYS A 407 11.42 30.43 -6.37
N ILE A 408 10.42 30.59 -7.23
CA ILE A 408 9.97 29.58 -8.20
C ILE A 408 10.37 30.05 -9.60
N LEU A 409 11.15 29.23 -10.30
CA LEU A 409 11.46 29.36 -11.72
C LEU A 409 10.79 28.21 -12.45
N ALA A 410 10.02 28.50 -13.50
CA ALA A 410 9.25 27.49 -14.24
C ALA A 410 9.35 27.69 -15.76
N HIS A 411 9.53 26.60 -16.52
CA HIS A 411 9.56 26.65 -17.99
C HIS A 411 8.20 27.10 -18.57
N ASP A 412 7.12 26.49 -18.11
CA ASP A 412 5.76 26.70 -18.62
C ASP A 412 4.68 26.66 -17.51
N ILE A 413 3.41 26.78 -17.93
CA ILE A 413 2.22 26.78 -17.06
C ILE A 413 2.06 25.44 -16.31
N GLN A 414 2.45 24.30 -16.90
CA GLN A 414 2.35 22.98 -16.29
C GLN A 414 3.48 22.77 -15.26
N SER A 415 4.70 23.24 -15.59
CA SER A 415 5.86 23.34 -14.71
C SER A 415 5.53 24.12 -13.43
N LEU A 416 4.84 25.26 -13.58
CA LEU A 416 4.38 26.06 -12.44
C LEU A 416 3.37 25.29 -11.57
N SER A 417 2.43 24.55 -12.17
CA SER A 417 1.51 23.69 -11.42
C SER A 417 2.26 22.68 -10.55
N TYR A 418 3.30 22.03 -11.10
CA TYR A 418 4.12 21.06 -10.36
C TYR A 418 4.99 21.71 -9.27
N ALA A 419 5.54 22.91 -9.52
CA ALA A 419 6.25 23.67 -8.51
C ALA A 419 5.36 24.06 -7.32
N ILE A 420 4.13 24.50 -7.58
CA ILE A 420 3.15 24.83 -6.52
C ILE A 420 2.75 23.58 -5.74
N ILE A 421 2.55 22.44 -6.40
CA ILE A 421 2.28 21.15 -5.76
C ILE A 421 3.42 20.78 -4.81
N THR A 422 4.66 20.73 -5.27
CA THR A 422 5.82 20.39 -4.42
C THR A 422 6.04 21.40 -3.29
N LEU A 423 5.78 22.70 -3.51
CA LEU A 423 5.82 23.67 -2.42
C LEU A 423 4.73 23.40 -1.37
N SER A 424 3.51 23.11 -1.79
CA SER A 424 2.41 22.77 -0.86
C SER A 424 2.66 21.47 -0.10
N GLN A 425 3.38 20.51 -0.69
CA GLN A 425 3.80 19.29 -0.01
C GLN A 425 4.87 19.57 1.04
N LEU A 426 5.87 20.41 0.76
CA LEU A 426 6.85 20.86 1.76
C LEU A 426 6.17 21.58 2.93
N PHE A 427 5.23 22.49 2.65
CA PHE A 427 4.45 23.17 3.69
C PHE A 427 3.65 22.17 4.55
N ASN A 428 3.10 21.10 3.97
CA ASN A 428 2.36 20.06 4.69
C ASN A 428 3.26 19.05 5.43
N LEU A 429 4.49 18.81 4.96
CA LEU A 429 5.50 17.99 5.63
C LEU A 429 6.01 18.70 6.89
N TYR A 430 6.42 19.96 6.76
CA TYR A 430 6.97 20.79 7.84
C TYR A 430 5.92 21.53 8.68
N LYS A 431 4.65 21.12 8.61
CA LYS A 431 3.57 21.64 9.47
C LYS A 431 3.57 20.92 10.81
N THR A 432 3.70 21.69 11.88
CA THR A 432 3.58 21.25 13.27
C THR A 432 2.49 22.06 13.99
N GLU A 433 2.20 21.73 15.25
CA GLU A 433 1.29 22.53 16.09
C GLU A 433 1.81 23.97 16.32
N SER A 434 3.12 24.19 16.27
CA SER A 434 3.74 25.52 16.46
C SER A 434 3.89 26.34 15.17
N GLY A 435 3.42 25.83 14.03
CA GLY A 435 3.47 26.51 12.73
C GLY A 435 4.19 25.69 11.66
N ILE A 436 4.67 26.38 10.61
CA ILE A 436 5.41 25.79 9.48
C ILE A 436 6.85 26.33 9.50
N SER A 437 7.85 25.44 9.43
CA SER A 437 9.27 25.84 9.47
C SER A 437 10.11 24.96 8.54
N ILE A 438 10.36 25.46 7.33
CA ILE A 438 10.98 24.69 6.24
C ILE A 438 12.49 24.98 6.18
N PRO A 439 13.37 23.97 6.10
CA PRO A 439 14.80 24.20 5.95
C PRO A 439 15.14 24.91 4.62
N LEU A 440 16.37 25.40 4.52
CA LEU A 440 16.86 26.04 3.29
C LEU A 440 17.12 24.97 2.22
N LEU A 441 16.35 25.03 1.13
CA LEU A 441 16.33 24.00 0.10
C LEU A 441 16.53 24.59 -1.30
N GLU A 442 17.33 23.92 -2.11
CA GLU A 442 17.39 24.12 -3.56
C GLU A 442 16.96 22.85 -4.26
N ILE A 443 15.75 22.88 -4.85
CA ILE A 443 15.14 21.77 -5.56
C ILE A 443 15.15 22.09 -7.06
N THR A 444 15.69 21.19 -7.87
CA THR A 444 15.61 21.26 -9.34
C THR A 444 14.97 19.96 -9.82
N ASP A 445 13.89 20.06 -10.60
CA ASP A 445 12.98 18.92 -10.83
C ASP A 445 12.37 18.92 -12.24
N SER A 446 12.26 17.72 -12.83
CA SER A 446 11.62 17.44 -14.12
C SER A 446 11.15 15.97 -14.19
N PRO A 447 10.05 15.67 -14.92
CA PRO A 447 9.53 14.30 -15.02
C PRO A 447 10.37 13.41 -15.95
N SER A 448 10.73 12.21 -15.48
CA SER A 448 11.48 11.21 -16.25
C SER A 448 10.72 10.66 -17.46
N LEU A 449 9.38 10.65 -17.42
CA LEU A 449 8.52 10.32 -18.56
C LEU A 449 7.55 11.49 -18.84
N PRO A 450 7.43 11.98 -20.09
CA PRO A 450 6.62 13.15 -20.40
C PRO A 450 5.12 12.91 -20.21
N TYR A 451 4.63 11.70 -20.49
CA TYR A 451 3.23 11.31 -20.27
C TYR A 451 3.09 10.38 -19.05
N ARG A 452 2.22 10.77 -18.12
CA ARG A 452 1.95 10.10 -16.85
C ARG A 452 0.44 9.97 -16.71
N GLY A 453 -0.07 8.78 -17.00
CA GLY A 453 -1.50 8.54 -17.16
C GLY A 453 -2.11 7.59 -16.13
N VAL A 454 -3.38 7.80 -15.81
CA VAL A 454 -4.25 6.83 -15.13
C VAL A 454 -5.37 6.42 -16.07
N LEU A 455 -5.64 5.12 -16.20
CA LEU A 455 -6.82 4.59 -16.89
C LEU A 455 -7.83 4.07 -15.87
N LEU A 456 -9.08 4.52 -15.99
CA LEU A 456 -10.20 4.13 -15.13
C LEU A 456 -11.27 3.41 -15.98
N ASP A 457 -11.57 2.15 -15.67
CA ASP A 457 -12.70 1.44 -16.28
C ASP A 457 -14.03 1.97 -15.74
N VAL A 458 -14.68 2.84 -16.52
CA VAL A 458 -16.01 3.39 -16.24
C VAL A 458 -17.12 2.67 -17.02
N SER A 459 -16.79 1.55 -17.70
CA SER A 459 -17.75 0.79 -18.52
C SER A 459 -18.76 -0.04 -17.71
N LYS A 460 -18.38 -0.45 -16.49
CA LYS A 460 -19.17 -1.31 -15.60
C LYS A 460 -18.59 -1.30 -14.18
N GLY A 461 -19.33 -1.83 -13.21
CA GLY A 461 -18.84 -1.94 -11.84
C GLY A 461 -18.91 -0.64 -11.06
N ARG A 462 -17.90 -0.39 -10.21
CA ARG A 462 -17.85 0.74 -9.27
C ARG A 462 -17.45 2.06 -9.92
N VAL A 463 -18.29 2.56 -10.82
CA VAL A 463 -18.13 3.89 -11.41
C VAL A 463 -18.37 4.96 -10.33
N PRO A 464 -17.39 5.82 -9.99
CA PRO A 464 -17.56 6.84 -8.95
C PRO A 464 -18.64 7.87 -9.33
N ASN A 465 -19.34 8.42 -8.35
CA ASN A 465 -20.18 9.61 -8.58
C ASN A 465 -19.31 10.86 -8.83
N ILE A 466 -19.89 11.93 -9.38
CA ILE A 466 -19.14 13.12 -9.83
C ILE A 466 -18.28 13.77 -8.73
N GLU A 467 -18.77 13.79 -7.49
CA GLU A 467 -18.03 14.29 -6.32
C GLU A 467 -16.82 13.40 -5.98
N THR A 468 -17.04 12.09 -5.90
CA THR A 468 -15.99 11.11 -5.60
C THR A 468 -14.93 11.08 -6.70
N LEU A 469 -15.33 11.19 -7.97
CA LEU A 469 -14.42 11.32 -9.09
C LEU A 469 -13.59 12.60 -8.99
N LYS A 470 -14.19 13.76 -8.68
CA LYS A 470 -13.45 15.02 -8.47
C LYS A 470 -12.43 14.91 -7.33
N ASN A 471 -12.81 14.34 -6.18
CA ASN A 471 -11.89 14.11 -5.06
C ASN A 471 -10.71 13.19 -5.45
N MET A 472 -10.99 12.14 -6.23
CA MET A 472 -9.98 11.22 -6.77
C MET A 472 -9.06 11.91 -7.78
N LEU A 473 -9.60 12.76 -8.66
CA LEU A 473 -8.84 13.55 -9.63
C LEU A 473 -8.00 14.66 -8.98
N ASP A 474 -8.45 15.24 -7.86
CA ASP A 474 -7.64 16.16 -7.04
C ASP A 474 -6.39 15.46 -6.50
N ASN A 475 -6.56 14.29 -5.90
CA ASN A 475 -5.42 13.49 -5.42
C ASN A 475 -4.51 13.00 -6.57
N ILE A 476 -5.06 12.62 -7.73
CA ILE A 476 -4.25 12.24 -8.90
C ILE A 476 -3.46 13.46 -9.45
N ALA A 477 -4.05 14.65 -9.50
CA ALA A 477 -3.36 15.88 -9.88
C ALA A 477 -2.26 16.27 -8.88
N TYR A 478 -2.51 16.11 -7.57
CA TYR A 478 -1.52 16.32 -6.50
C TYR A 478 -0.30 15.41 -6.65
N MET A 479 -0.45 14.25 -7.30
CA MET A 479 0.61 13.28 -7.58
C MET A 479 1.29 13.53 -8.95
N LYS A 480 1.12 14.72 -9.55
CA LYS A 480 1.75 15.19 -10.80
C LYS A 480 1.49 14.34 -12.07
N PHE A 481 0.43 13.53 -12.09
CA PHE A 481 -0.09 12.95 -13.34
C PHE A 481 -0.54 14.05 -14.32
N ASN A 482 -0.61 13.74 -15.62
CA ASN A 482 -1.10 14.68 -16.64
C ASN A 482 -2.15 14.10 -17.60
N GLN A 483 -2.53 12.83 -17.47
CA GLN A 483 -3.51 12.18 -18.35
C GLN A 483 -4.49 11.29 -17.60
N ILE A 484 -5.77 11.37 -17.96
CA ILE A 484 -6.87 10.58 -17.38
C ILE A 484 -7.63 9.91 -18.52
N HIS A 485 -7.49 8.60 -18.67
CA HIS A 485 -8.17 7.81 -19.70
C HIS A 485 -9.47 7.23 -19.13
N LEU A 486 -10.62 7.71 -19.61
CA LEU A 486 -11.94 7.16 -19.25
C LEU A 486 -12.25 5.98 -20.17
N TYR A 487 -12.01 4.76 -19.70
CA TYR A 487 -12.21 3.55 -20.49
C TYR A 487 -13.67 3.09 -20.46
N THR A 488 -14.26 3.00 -21.67
CA THR A 488 -15.69 2.77 -21.86
C THR A 488 -15.94 1.72 -22.96
N ARG A 489 -16.79 0.72 -22.66
CA ARG A 489 -17.22 -0.33 -23.58
C ARG A 489 -18.63 -0.04 -24.09
N PHE A 490 -18.77 0.30 -25.37
CA PHE A 490 -20.06 0.54 -26.00
C PHE A 490 -20.77 -0.77 -26.35
N ARG A 491 -22.11 -0.77 -26.34
CA ARG A 491 -22.94 -1.92 -26.74
C ARG A 491 -23.76 -1.55 -27.97
N TYR A 492 -23.91 -2.48 -28.91
CA TYR A 492 -24.95 -2.37 -29.91
C TYR A 492 -26.33 -2.43 -29.24
N GLN A 493 -27.21 -1.49 -29.59
CA GLN A 493 -28.60 -1.42 -29.13
C GLN A 493 -29.45 -0.82 -30.25
N THR A 494 -30.70 -1.28 -30.38
CA THR A 494 -31.67 -0.76 -31.36
C THR A 494 -32.25 0.61 -31.00
N SER A 495 -31.87 1.18 -29.85
CA SER A 495 -32.28 2.51 -29.39
C SER A 495 -31.08 3.44 -29.30
N SER A 496 -31.20 4.65 -29.86
CA SER A 496 -30.18 5.71 -29.82
C SER A 496 -30.11 6.42 -28.46
N ALA A 497 -30.36 5.72 -27.37
CA ALA A 497 -30.33 6.26 -26.02
C ALA A 497 -28.89 6.38 -25.51
N TRP A 498 -28.59 7.43 -24.75
CA TRP A 498 -27.29 7.67 -24.13
C TRP A 498 -26.88 6.51 -23.21
N GLN A 499 -25.83 5.78 -23.60
CA GLN A 499 -25.39 4.55 -22.92
C GLN A 499 -24.42 4.78 -21.75
N LEU A 500 -23.91 6.01 -21.61
CA LEU A 500 -22.75 6.32 -20.78
C LEU A 500 -23.12 6.59 -19.32
N CYS A 501 -22.15 6.35 -18.43
CA CYS A 501 -22.31 6.50 -16.99
C CYS A 501 -22.47 7.95 -16.51
N TYR A 502 -21.82 8.90 -17.19
CA TYR A 502 -21.92 10.35 -16.98
C TYR A 502 -22.67 10.96 -18.15
N SER A 503 -23.44 12.02 -17.92
CA SER A 503 -24.10 12.82 -18.96
C SER A 503 -23.11 13.71 -19.73
N CYS A 504 -23.54 14.24 -20.88
CA CYS A 504 -22.84 15.25 -21.67
C CYS A 504 -22.30 16.40 -20.82
N SER A 505 -23.12 16.93 -19.90
CA SER A 505 -22.77 18.06 -19.04
C SER A 505 -21.75 17.69 -17.96
N GLU A 506 -21.83 16.47 -17.41
CA GLU A 506 -20.84 15.97 -16.44
C GLU A 506 -19.49 15.70 -17.12
N LEU A 507 -19.47 15.16 -18.35
CA LEU A 507 -18.22 14.97 -19.10
C LEU A 507 -17.49 16.30 -19.38
N LEU A 508 -18.23 17.35 -19.80
CA LEU A 508 -17.67 18.68 -19.99
C LEU A 508 -17.20 19.32 -18.68
N GLU A 509 -17.89 19.05 -17.57
CA GLU A 509 -17.45 19.48 -16.23
C GLU A 509 -16.16 18.76 -15.80
N ILE A 510 -16.01 17.47 -16.10
CA ILE A 510 -14.80 16.68 -15.81
C ILE A 510 -13.62 17.15 -16.69
N ASP A 511 -13.81 17.38 -17.99
CA ASP A 511 -12.74 17.87 -18.90
C ASP A 511 -12.19 19.21 -18.38
N LYS A 512 -13.08 20.14 -18.01
CA LYS A 512 -12.69 21.41 -17.38
C LYS A 512 -11.99 21.23 -16.03
N PHE A 513 -12.50 20.36 -15.16
CA PHE A 513 -11.93 20.11 -13.84
C PHE A 513 -10.50 19.54 -13.91
N CYS A 514 -10.24 18.70 -14.92
CA CYS A 514 -8.90 18.21 -15.28
C CYS A 514 -8.01 19.34 -15.84
N MET A 515 -8.54 20.18 -16.74
CA MET A 515 -7.80 21.30 -17.34
C MET A 515 -7.30 22.30 -16.29
N ASP A 516 -8.15 22.73 -15.34
CA ASP A 516 -7.75 23.64 -14.24
C ASP A 516 -6.61 23.06 -13.37
N ARG A 517 -6.48 21.72 -13.36
CA ARG A 517 -5.44 20.95 -12.68
C ARG A 517 -4.20 20.65 -13.54
N GLY A 518 -4.24 20.93 -14.84
CA GLY A 518 -3.14 20.67 -15.78
C GLY A 518 -3.09 19.22 -16.29
N MET A 519 -4.24 18.53 -16.27
CA MET A 519 -4.42 17.17 -16.80
C MET A 519 -5.30 17.18 -18.06
N GLN A 520 -5.02 16.30 -19.02
CA GLN A 520 -5.90 16.02 -20.16
C GLN A 520 -6.88 14.90 -19.82
N LEU A 521 -8.14 15.08 -20.16
CA LEU A 521 -9.12 13.98 -20.19
C LEU A 521 -9.04 13.30 -21.57
N ILE A 522 -8.92 11.97 -21.59
CA ILE A 522 -8.74 11.18 -22.81
C ILE A 522 -9.87 10.14 -22.94
N PRO A 523 -10.58 10.08 -24.07
CA PRO A 523 -11.54 9.01 -24.32
C PRO A 523 -10.77 7.72 -24.58
N ALA A 524 -11.08 6.67 -23.82
CA ALA A 524 -10.63 5.32 -24.11
C ALA A 524 -11.84 4.48 -24.56
N VAL A 525 -11.93 4.24 -25.86
CA VAL A 525 -13.10 3.66 -26.53
C VAL A 525 -12.85 2.20 -26.86
N ASP A 526 -13.79 1.34 -26.46
CA ASP A 526 -13.79 -0.08 -26.79
C ASP A 526 -15.24 -0.57 -26.98
N VAL A 527 -15.41 -1.82 -27.39
CA VAL A 527 -16.73 -2.43 -27.63
C VAL A 527 -16.97 -3.66 -26.75
N HIS A 528 -18.23 -3.90 -26.41
CA HIS A 528 -18.64 -5.03 -25.58
C HIS A 528 -18.42 -6.37 -26.32
N PRO A 529 -18.10 -7.48 -25.64
CA PRO A 529 -17.85 -8.79 -26.29
C PRO A 529 -19.00 -9.37 -27.13
N SER A 530 -20.22 -8.81 -27.04
CA SER A 530 -21.37 -9.18 -27.87
C SER A 530 -21.44 -8.44 -29.21
N VAL A 531 -20.69 -7.34 -29.37
CA VAL A 531 -20.66 -6.51 -30.58
C VAL A 531 -19.82 -7.21 -31.63
N GLN A 532 -20.38 -7.42 -32.83
CA GLN A 532 -19.67 -7.98 -33.98
C GLN A 532 -19.12 -6.87 -34.89
N PHE A 533 -18.48 -7.22 -36.00
CA PHE A 533 -17.88 -6.26 -36.92
C PHE A 533 -18.95 -5.44 -37.66
N GLU A 534 -20.05 -6.12 -38.03
CA GLU A 534 -21.21 -5.60 -38.75
C GLU A 534 -22.01 -4.58 -37.93
N ASP A 535 -21.83 -4.55 -36.61
CA ASP A 535 -22.45 -3.58 -35.71
C ASP A 535 -21.76 -2.20 -35.73
N LEU A 536 -20.49 -2.13 -36.15
CA LEU A 536 -19.65 -0.92 -36.06
C LEU A 536 -20.22 0.31 -36.80
N PRO A 537 -20.84 0.20 -37.99
CA PRO A 537 -21.47 1.35 -38.66
C PRO A 537 -22.58 2.00 -37.83
N PHE A 538 -23.29 1.23 -37.02
CA PHE A 538 -24.33 1.77 -36.14
C PHE A 538 -23.76 2.44 -34.88
N LEU A 539 -22.55 2.06 -34.46
CA LEU A 539 -21.84 2.67 -33.33
C LEU A 539 -21.08 3.95 -33.73
N GLN A 540 -20.81 4.17 -35.02
CA GLN A 540 -20.15 5.38 -35.57
C GLN A 540 -20.68 6.67 -34.92
N CYS A 541 -21.99 6.93 -35.03
CA CYS A 541 -22.59 8.16 -34.49
C CYS A 541 -22.38 8.31 -32.97
N VAL A 542 -22.38 7.20 -32.22
CA VAL A 542 -22.19 7.17 -30.76
C VAL A 542 -20.73 7.47 -30.40
N PHE A 543 -19.76 6.96 -31.17
CA PHE A 543 -18.34 7.29 -31.00
C PHE A 543 -18.05 8.76 -31.31
N TYR A 544 -18.60 9.29 -32.41
CA TYR A 544 -18.45 10.70 -32.78
C TYR A 544 -19.04 11.64 -31.72
N ASP A 545 -20.26 11.36 -31.26
CA ASP A 545 -20.92 12.10 -30.19
C ASP A 545 -20.08 12.07 -28.90
N TYR A 546 -19.72 10.89 -28.41
CA TYR A 546 -18.88 10.74 -27.22
C TYR A 546 -17.55 11.49 -27.32
N ILE A 547 -16.75 11.26 -28.37
CA ILE A 547 -15.40 11.82 -28.50
C ILE A 547 -15.44 13.35 -28.70
N SER A 548 -16.53 13.91 -29.23
CA SER A 548 -16.70 15.37 -29.37
C SER A 548 -16.68 16.13 -28.03
N HIS A 549 -17.04 15.46 -26.92
CA HIS A 549 -17.03 16.04 -25.58
C HIS A 549 -15.61 16.19 -24.99
N PHE A 550 -14.59 15.55 -25.58
CA PHE A 550 -13.20 15.56 -25.11
C PHE A 550 -12.42 16.63 -25.87
N THR A 551 -12.74 17.89 -25.59
CA THR A 551 -12.33 19.04 -26.43
C THR A 551 -10.84 19.35 -26.38
N ASN A 552 -10.16 19.05 -25.26
CA ASN A 552 -8.75 19.41 -25.01
C ASN A 552 -7.80 18.20 -25.08
N SER A 553 -8.18 17.20 -25.87
CA SER A 553 -7.57 15.86 -25.82
C SER A 553 -6.78 15.55 -27.10
N ASP A 554 -5.45 15.51 -26.99
CA ASP A 554 -4.53 15.19 -28.09
C ASP A 554 -4.64 13.72 -28.56
N PHE A 555 -5.30 12.87 -27.78
CA PHE A 555 -5.32 11.42 -27.93
C PHE A 555 -6.74 10.84 -28.01
N ILE A 556 -6.86 9.72 -28.71
CA ILE A 556 -7.98 8.77 -28.57
C ILE A 556 -7.35 7.41 -28.30
N ASN A 557 -7.66 6.82 -27.14
CA ASN A 557 -7.21 5.46 -26.80
C ASN A 557 -8.24 4.44 -27.31
N VAL A 558 -7.78 3.37 -27.95
CA VAL A 558 -8.60 2.32 -28.55
C VAL A 558 -8.32 1.00 -27.82
N GLY A 559 -9.35 0.47 -27.16
CA GLY A 559 -9.26 -0.79 -26.41
C GLY A 559 -9.05 -2.02 -27.30
N SER A 560 -8.77 -3.17 -26.69
CA SER A 560 -8.25 -4.33 -27.41
C SER A 560 -9.26 -4.99 -28.36
N ARG A 561 -10.57 -4.97 -28.07
CA ARG A 561 -11.58 -5.55 -28.99
C ARG A 561 -11.84 -4.63 -30.19
N LEU A 562 -11.97 -3.32 -29.97
CA LEU A 562 -12.04 -2.37 -31.08
C LEU A 562 -10.73 -2.35 -31.89
N THR A 563 -9.58 -2.56 -31.23
CA THR A 563 -8.27 -2.71 -31.90
C THR A 563 -8.22 -3.91 -32.85
N SER A 564 -8.75 -5.07 -32.47
CA SER A 564 -8.69 -6.26 -33.34
C SER A 564 -9.51 -6.06 -34.63
N PHE A 565 -10.68 -5.43 -34.52
CA PHE A 565 -11.48 -4.98 -35.68
C PHE A 565 -10.80 -3.92 -36.59
N LEU A 566 -9.69 -3.31 -36.16
CA LEU A 566 -8.88 -2.38 -36.97
C LEU A 566 -7.57 -3.02 -37.51
N LEU A 567 -7.32 -4.29 -37.19
CA LEU A 567 -6.05 -4.99 -37.49
C LEU A 567 -6.23 -6.36 -38.16
N GLU A 568 -7.38 -7.01 -38.01
CA GLU A 568 -7.67 -8.30 -38.65
C GLU A 568 -7.84 -8.14 -40.18
N TYR A 569 -7.19 -9.04 -40.93
CA TYR A 569 -7.21 -9.07 -42.40
C TYR A 569 -7.32 -10.52 -42.93
N PRO A 570 -8.52 -10.95 -43.31
CA PRO A 570 -8.72 -12.06 -44.23
C PRO A 570 -9.69 -11.65 -45.37
N ASP A 571 -9.11 -11.31 -46.53
CA ASP A 571 -9.74 -11.21 -47.86
C ASP A 571 -11.00 -10.30 -48.02
N ASP A 572 -10.77 -9.18 -48.73
CA ASP A 572 -11.71 -8.20 -49.32
C ASP A 572 -12.68 -7.38 -48.44
N ASP A 573 -13.16 -7.83 -47.28
CA ASP A 573 -14.16 -7.09 -46.45
C ASP A 573 -13.68 -6.73 -45.01
N THR A 574 -12.51 -6.08 -44.89
CA THR A 574 -11.93 -5.67 -43.58
C THR A 574 -11.52 -4.20 -43.48
N LEU A 575 -11.61 -3.65 -42.26
CA LEU A 575 -11.16 -2.28 -41.95
C LEU A 575 -9.63 -2.17 -41.92
N SER A 576 -9.06 -1.29 -42.74
CA SER A 576 -7.71 -0.80 -42.50
C SER A 576 -7.68 0.26 -41.39
N ILE A 577 -6.52 0.58 -40.83
CA ILE A 577 -6.39 1.73 -39.92
C ILE A 577 -6.64 3.07 -40.65
N ALA A 578 -6.48 3.12 -41.98
CA ALA A 578 -6.92 4.29 -42.75
C ALA A 578 -8.47 4.39 -42.81
N ASP A 579 -9.18 3.27 -42.71
CA ASP A 579 -10.64 3.23 -42.59
C ASP A 579 -11.14 3.55 -41.18
N ALA A 580 -10.28 3.49 -40.15
CA ALA A 580 -10.64 3.88 -38.78
C ALA A 580 -11.19 5.32 -38.72
N SER A 581 -10.75 6.21 -39.63
CA SER A 581 -11.27 7.58 -39.73
C SER A 581 -12.70 7.69 -40.26
N LYS A 582 -13.31 6.58 -40.70
CA LYS A 582 -14.75 6.51 -40.96
C LYS A 582 -15.54 6.38 -39.65
N PHE A 583 -14.99 5.68 -38.64
CA PHE A 583 -15.72 5.29 -37.42
C PHE A 583 -15.34 6.13 -36.20
N LEU A 584 -14.14 6.70 -36.19
CA LEU A 584 -13.62 7.57 -35.13
C LEU A 584 -13.27 8.95 -35.69
N PRO A 585 -13.58 10.06 -34.98
CA PRO A 585 -13.13 11.41 -35.33
C PRO A 585 -11.63 11.59 -35.02
N ILE A 586 -10.76 10.99 -35.82
CA ILE A 586 -9.29 11.04 -35.69
C ILE A 586 -8.73 12.43 -36.05
N LYS A 587 -9.52 13.30 -36.68
CA LYS A 587 -9.03 14.59 -37.20
C LYS A 587 -8.33 15.40 -36.10
N ASP A 588 -7.08 15.75 -36.37
CA ASP A 588 -6.21 16.53 -35.49
C ASP A 588 -5.89 15.85 -34.12
N LYS A 589 -6.09 14.53 -33.99
CA LYS A 589 -5.81 13.71 -32.79
C LYS A 589 -4.98 12.46 -33.08
N THR A 590 -4.24 11.99 -32.08
CA THR A 590 -3.36 10.80 -32.16
C THR A 590 -4.08 9.55 -31.68
N LEU A 591 -4.05 8.46 -32.46
CA LEU A 591 -4.55 7.15 -32.02
C LEU A 591 -3.52 6.43 -31.12
N LEU A 592 -3.97 6.02 -29.94
CA LEU A 592 -3.26 5.10 -29.04
C LEU A 592 -3.96 3.73 -29.08
N ILE A 593 -3.37 2.76 -29.76
CA ILE A 593 -3.96 1.45 -30.07
C ILE A 593 -3.40 0.36 -29.12
N SER A 594 -4.18 -0.68 -28.80
CA SER A 594 -3.70 -1.76 -27.92
C SER A 594 -2.58 -2.58 -28.57
N GLY A 595 -1.43 -2.70 -27.91
CA GLY A 595 -0.29 -3.50 -28.37
C GLY A 595 -0.54 -5.02 -28.36
N SER A 596 -1.53 -5.48 -27.59
CA SER A 596 -1.86 -6.91 -27.41
C SER A 596 -2.12 -7.63 -28.74
N SER A 597 -2.88 -7.03 -29.65
CA SER A 597 -3.16 -7.59 -30.98
C SER A 597 -1.92 -7.69 -31.88
N LEU A 598 -0.82 -6.98 -31.59
CA LEU A 598 0.44 -7.07 -32.35
C LEU A 598 1.32 -8.26 -31.94
N HIS A 599 0.99 -8.98 -30.88
CA HIS A 599 1.84 -10.06 -30.35
C HIS A 599 1.97 -11.20 -31.36
N ASP A 600 0.83 -11.63 -31.94
CA ASP A 600 0.70 -12.70 -32.93
C ASP A 600 0.83 -12.25 -34.41
N ILE A 601 0.82 -10.94 -34.68
CA ILE A 601 0.84 -10.40 -36.05
C ILE A 601 2.22 -10.54 -36.70
N LYS A 602 2.23 -11.05 -37.94
CA LYS A 602 3.44 -11.23 -38.76
C LYS A 602 4.15 -9.90 -39.00
N GLN A 603 5.47 -9.84 -38.74
CA GLN A 603 6.32 -8.63 -38.83
C GLN A 603 6.10 -7.75 -40.09
N ARG A 604 5.87 -8.37 -41.26
CA ARG A 604 5.62 -7.66 -42.53
C ARG A 604 4.34 -6.80 -42.55
N LEU A 605 3.40 -7.04 -41.63
CA LEU A 605 2.19 -6.23 -41.47
C LEU A 605 2.44 -5.02 -40.55
N ILE A 606 3.27 -5.18 -39.52
CA ILE A 606 3.69 -4.09 -38.62
C ILE A 606 4.38 -2.96 -39.42
N GLN A 607 5.20 -3.33 -40.41
CA GLN A 607 5.84 -2.38 -41.34
C GLN A 607 4.87 -1.61 -42.28
N ARG A 608 3.57 -1.96 -42.31
CA ARG A 608 2.54 -1.27 -43.11
C ARG A 608 1.67 -0.31 -42.27
N LEU A 609 1.85 -0.28 -40.95
CA LEU A 609 1.03 0.54 -40.06
C LEU A 609 1.45 2.02 -40.17
N PRO A 610 0.51 2.99 -40.18
CA PRO A 610 0.84 4.41 -40.26
C PRO A 610 1.80 4.88 -39.13
N PRO A 611 2.85 5.65 -39.45
CA PRO A 611 3.91 6.00 -38.49
C PRO A 611 3.50 7.01 -37.40
N HIS A 612 2.29 7.58 -37.50
CA HIS A 612 1.72 8.47 -36.49
C HIS A 612 0.91 7.74 -35.40
N LEU A 613 0.83 6.40 -35.47
CA LEU A 613 0.18 5.60 -34.45
C LEU A 613 1.05 5.46 -33.21
N MET A 614 0.40 5.40 -32.05
CA MET A 614 1.02 5.04 -30.79
C MET A 614 0.43 3.75 -30.25
N PHE A 615 1.22 3.00 -29.48
CA PHE A 615 0.78 1.72 -28.92
C PHE A 615 0.80 1.70 -27.39
N GLY A 616 -0.24 1.15 -26.77
CA GLY A 616 -0.29 0.86 -25.34
C GLY A 616 0.00 -0.62 -25.10
N GLU A 617 1.16 -0.96 -24.53
CA GLU A 617 1.51 -2.34 -24.19
C GLU A 617 0.94 -2.68 -22.80
N TYR A 618 -0.18 -3.42 -22.79
CA TYR A 618 -0.92 -3.77 -21.57
C TYR A 618 -0.42 -5.06 -20.95
N GLY A 619 -0.01 -5.01 -19.68
CA GLY A 619 0.44 -6.17 -18.92
C GLY A 619 0.05 -6.05 -17.45
N THR A 620 -0.83 -6.92 -16.95
CA THR A 620 -1.40 -6.83 -15.60
C THR A 620 -0.68 -7.69 -14.56
N GLN A 621 0.08 -8.70 -14.97
CA GLN A 621 0.74 -9.68 -14.10
C GLN A 621 2.05 -9.11 -13.50
N ALA A 622 2.35 -9.43 -12.24
CA ALA A 622 3.56 -8.99 -11.52
C ALA A 622 4.86 -9.26 -12.30
N THR A 623 4.94 -10.45 -12.88
CA THR A 623 6.08 -10.99 -13.64
C THR A 623 5.96 -10.73 -15.15
N TYR A 624 5.07 -9.83 -15.60
CA TYR A 624 4.90 -9.52 -17.01
C TYR A 624 6.15 -8.84 -17.59
N ASN A 625 6.72 -9.43 -18.64
CA ASN A 625 7.90 -8.90 -19.30
C ASN A 625 7.51 -8.02 -20.50
N PHE A 626 7.46 -6.71 -20.29
CA PHE A 626 7.16 -5.72 -21.33
C PHE A 626 8.26 -5.60 -22.41
N VAL A 627 9.51 -5.99 -22.11
CA VAL A 627 10.68 -5.67 -22.96
C VAL A 627 10.60 -6.24 -24.38
N PRO A 628 10.20 -7.50 -24.64
CA PRO A 628 10.16 -8.05 -26.00
C PRO A 628 9.19 -7.33 -26.95
N HIS A 629 8.13 -6.73 -26.42
CA HIS A 629 7.12 -6.03 -27.21
C HIS A 629 7.46 -4.54 -27.36
N CYS A 630 7.84 -3.87 -26.27
CA CYS A 630 8.32 -2.49 -26.32
C CYS A 630 9.58 -2.33 -27.19
N LYS A 631 10.53 -3.28 -27.13
CA LYS A 631 11.71 -3.28 -28.01
C LYS A 631 11.31 -3.43 -29.49
N ARG A 632 10.38 -4.33 -29.81
CA ARG A 632 9.84 -4.52 -31.17
C ARG A 632 9.21 -3.23 -31.71
N LEU A 633 8.48 -2.48 -30.88
CA LEU A 633 7.87 -1.20 -31.25
C LEU A 633 8.92 -0.11 -31.48
N SER A 634 9.91 -0.02 -30.58
CA SER A 634 11.04 0.90 -30.66
C SER A 634 11.91 0.66 -31.91
N GLU A 635 12.17 -0.61 -32.26
CA GLU A 635 12.90 -1.03 -33.47
C GLU A 635 12.20 -0.62 -34.79
N TYR A 636 10.87 -0.48 -34.79
CA TYR A 636 10.11 0.05 -35.93
C TYR A 636 9.87 1.57 -35.85
N GLY A 637 10.34 2.25 -34.80
CA GLY A 637 10.21 3.70 -34.63
C GLY A 637 8.82 4.17 -34.15
N PHE A 638 7.97 3.28 -33.65
CA PHE A 638 6.66 3.67 -33.12
C PHE A 638 6.76 4.20 -31.69
N GLY A 639 6.03 5.28 -31.40
CA GLY A 639 5.85 5.76 -30.03
C GLY A 639 4.96 4.81 -29.23
N PHE A 640 5.30 4.55 -27.96
CA PHE A 640 4.51 3.65 -27.12
C PHE A 640 4.43 4.08 -25.66
N PHE A 641 3.35 3.64 -25.01
CA PHE A 641 3.09 3.70 -23.58
C PHE A 641 3.23 2.29 -23.01
N VAL A 642 3.77 2.19 -21.80
CA VAL A 642 3.76 0.94 -21.03
C VAL A 642 2.59 1.00 -20.05
N CYS A 643 1.72 -0.01 -20.05
CA CYS A 643 0.42 0.04 -19.38
C CYS A 643 0.30 -1.03 -18.27
N PRO A 644 0.91 -0.81 -17.08
CA PRO A 644 0.78 -1.69 -15.92
C PRO A 644 -0.63 -1.60 -15.28
N GLY A 645 -0.97 -2.56 -14.41
CA GLY A 645 -2.23 -2.57 -13.65
C GLY A 645 -2.05 -2.28 -12.15
N THR A 646 -3.08 -1.76 -11.48
CA THR A 646 -3.04 -1.52 -10.01
C THR A 646 -3.07 -2.79 -9.15
N ALA A 647 -3.08 -3.99 -9.76
CA ALA A 647 -3.27 -5.30 -9.13
C ALA A 647 -4.43 -5.41 -8.10
N ALA A 648 -5.43 -4.52 -8.17
CA ALA A 648 -6.57 -4.49 -7.26
C ALA A 648 -7.79 -5.28 -7.78
N TRP A 649 -7.89 -5.46 -9.09
CA TRP A 649 -9.02 -6.16 -9.72
C TRP A 649 -9.08 -7.63 -9.32
N ASN A 650 -10.30 -8.20 -9.28
CA ASN A 650 -10.58 -9.61 -8.94
C ASN A 650 -10.04 -10.05 -7.55
N SER A 651 -10.05 -9.12 -6.60
CA SER A 651 -9.70 -9.32 -5.19
C SER A 651 -10.64 -8.51 -4.27
N LEU A 652 -10.48 -8.61 -2.95
CA LEU A 652 -11.18 -7.74 -1.99
C LEU A 652 -10.32 -6.50 -1.63
N ALA A 653 -9.04 -6.70 -1.35
CA ALA A 653 -8.07 -5.71 -0.85
C ALA A 653 -6.82 -5.54 -1.74
N GLY A 654 -6.74 -6.20 -2.90
CA GLY A 654 -5.64 -6.08 -3.86
C GLY A 654 -4.39 -6.88 -3.54
N PHE A 655 -3.47 -6.91 -4.51
CA PHE A 655 -2.16 -7.55 -4.39
C PHE A 655 -1.06 -6.47 -4.45
N PRO A 656 -0.78 -5.73 -3.35
CA PRO A 656 0.10 -4.57 -3.38
C PRO A 656 1.53 -4.91 -3.86
N GLU A 657 2.09 -6.04 -3.42
CA GLU A 657 3.41 -6.53 -3.88
C GLU A 657 3.45 -6.74 -5.40
N ALA A 658 2.38 -7.31 -5.98
CA ALA A 658 2.25 -7.52 -7.41
C ALA A 658 2.10 -6.20 -8.19
N ALA A 659 1.47 -5.18 -7.59
CA ALA A 659 1.43 -3.83 -8.16
C ALA A 659 2.83 -3.20 -8.20
N VAL A 660 3.61 -3.26 -7.11
CA VAL A 660 5.00 -2.74 -7.12
C VAL A 660 5.81 -3.46 -8.20
N ALA A 661 5.74 -4.79 -8.28
CA ALA A 661 6.45 -5.60 -9.28
C ALA A 661 6.10 -5.22 -10.72
N ASN A 662 4.80 -5.21 -11.05
CA ASN A 662 4.32 -4.93 -12.39
C ASN A 662 4.68 -3.49 -12.83
N ILE A 663 4.50 -2.49 -11.94
CA ILE A 663 4.75 -1.08 -12.25
C ILE A 663 6.26 -0.78 -12.31
N PHE A 664 7.08 -1.38 -11.45
CA PHE A 664 8.55 -1.22 -11.49
C PHE A 664 9.15 -1.81 -12.76
N ASN A 665 8.72 -3.02 -13.16
CA ASN A 665 9.10 -3.63 -14.43
C ASN A 665 8.64 -2.79 -15.63
N ALA A 666 7.43 -2.21 -15.57
CA ALA A 666 6.92 -1.31 -16.61
C ALA A 666 7.72 0.00 -16.73
N ALA A 667 8.03 0.67 -15.62
CA ALA A 667 8.80 1.91 -15.60
C ALA A 667 10.25 1.70 -16.08
N LYS A 668 10.89 0.60 -15.67
CA LYS A 668 12.21 0.19 -16.15
C LYS A 668 12.21 -0.14 -17.65
N CYS A 669 11.12 -0.73 -18.16
CA CYS A 669 10.95 -0.95 -19.59
C CYS A 669 10.79 0.38 -20.35
N ALA A 670 9.93 1.28 -19.89
CA ALA A 670 9.75 2.60 -20.49
C ALA A 670 11.08 3.38 -20.59
N SER A 671 11.83 3.44 -19.48
CA SER A 671 13.11 4.16 -19.43
C SER A 671 14.21 3.53 -20.31
N THR A 672 14.23 2.20 -20.47
CA THR A 672 15.29 1.51 -21.25
C THR A 672 14.98 1.34 -22.73
N GLN A 673 13.70 1.34 -23.13
CA GLN A 673 13.27 1.17 -24.53
C GLN A 673 12.81 2.49 -25.20
N SER A 674 13.03 3.64 -24.52
CA SER A 674 12.57 4.97 -24.93
C SER A 674 11.05 5.11 -25.09
N GLY A 675 10.30 4.49 -24.18
CA GLY A 675 8.86 4.65 -24.07
C GLY A 675 8.46 6.06 -23.64
N LEU A 676 7.33 6.55 -24.15
CA LEU A 676 6.91 7.95 -24.01
C LEU A 676 6.03 8.18 -22.77
N GLY A 677 5.48 7.13 -22.17
CA GLY A 677 4.68 7.27 -20.97
C GLY A 677 4.39 5.97 -20.22
N LEU A 678 3.91 6.14 -18.99
CA LEU A 678 3.45 5.07 -18.10
C LEU A 678 1.96 5.29 -17.81
N LEU A 679 1.12 4.30 -18.12
CA LEU A 679 -0.34 4.38 -18.02
C LEU A 679 -0.88 3.32 -17.06
N VAL A 680 -1.07 3.68 -15.79
CA VAL A 680 -1.53 2.71 -14.78
C VAL A 680 -3.03 2.47 -14.87
N CYS A 681 -3.40 1.20 -15.04
CA CYS A 681 -4.76 0.78 -15.37
C CYS A 681 -5.49 0.21 -14.15
N HIS A 682 -6.61 0.84 -13.79
CA HIS A 682 -7.54 0.34 -12.78
C HIS A 682 -8.79 -0.27 -13.44
N TRP A 683 -8.89 -1.60 -13.38
CA TRP A 683 -9.97 -2.37 -13.98
C TRP A 683 -11.03 -2.74 -12.93
N ALA A 684 -12.32 -2.70 -13.31
CA ALA A 684 -13.42 -3.00 -12.39
C ALA A 684 -13.52 -4.48 -11.98
N GLY A 685 -12.86 -5.39 -12.70
CA GLY A 685 -12.94 -6.84 -12.49
C GLY A 685 -14.24 -7.50 -12.98
N SER A 686 -14.55 -8.67 -12.42
CA SER A 686 -15.73 -9.49 -12.75
C SER A 686 -16.83 -9.45 -11.67
N SER A 687 -16.46 -9.38 -10.38
CA SER A 687 -17.39 -9.40 -9.23
C SER A 687 -17.68 -8.02 -8.64
N PHE A 688 -16.88 -7.00 -9.01
CA PHE A 688 -16.97 -5.61 -8.53
C PHE A 688 -16.90 -5.42 -7.00
N LEU A 689 -16.41 -6.41 -6.25
CA LEU A 689 -16.40 -6.35 -4.78
C LEU A 689 -15.33 -5.42 -4.21
N THR A 690 -14.18 -5.29 -4.88
CA THR A 690 -13.04 -4.45 -4.46
C THR A 690 -13.45 -2.99 -4.24
N HIS A 691 -13.08 -2.37 -3.12
CA HIS A 691 -13.35 -0.95 -2.86
C HIS A 691 -12.23 -0.02 -3.39
N SER A 692 -12.54 1.25 -3.66
CA SER A 692 -11.56 2.19 -4.24
C SER A 692 -10.28 2.48 -3.42
N PRO A 693 -10.23 2.38 -2.07
CA PRO A 693 -8.98 2.62 -1.33
C PRO A 693 -7.81 1.76 -1.80
N PHE A 694 -8.08 0.54 -2.28
CA PHE A 694 -7.07 -0.43 -2.72
C PHE A 694 -6.50 -0.18 -4.13
N CYS A 695 -6.96 0.85 -4.87
CA CYS A 695 -6.31 1.26 -6.13
C CYS A 695 -5.12 2.21 -5.90
N TRP A 696 -5.10 2.95 -4.79
CA TRP A 696 -4.09 3.97 -4.49
C TRP A 696 -2.65 3.49 -4.43
N PRO A 697 -2.31 2.27 -3.91
CA PRO A 697 -0.96 1.75 -3.99
C PRO A 697 -0.36 1.85 -5.40
N GLY A 698 -1.10 1.36 -6.41
CA GLY A 698 -0.65 1.41 -7.81
C GLY A 698 -0.46 2.83 -8.34
N PHE A 699 -1.34 3.77 -7.98
CA PHE A 699 -1.20 5.17 -8.41
C PHE A 699 -0.02 5.87 -7.74
N VAL A 700 0.22 5.63 -6.45
CA VAL A 700 1.34 6.22 -5.70
C VAL A 700 2.68 5.75 -6.26
N ILE A 701 2.83 4.44 -6.50
CA ILE A 701 4.03 3.83 -7.10
C ILE A 701 4.29 4.41 -8.50
N THR A 702 3.25 4.47 -9.35
CA THR A 702 3.35 4.98 -10.73
C THR A 702 3.76 6.46 -10.76
N ALA A 703 3.17 7.29 -9.87
CA ALA A 703 3.49 8.71 -9.75
C ALA A 703 4.98 8.93 -9.45
N GLY A 704 5.55 8.15 -8.54
CA GLY A 704 6.98 8.17 -8.23
C GLY A 704 7.83 7.79 -9.43
N LEU A 705 7.70 6.55 -9.91
CA LEU A 705 8.60 5.97 -10.91
C LEU A 705 8.55 6.64 -12.29
N ALA A 706 7.39 7.19 -12.68
CA ALA A 706 7.28 7.95 -13.92
C ALA A 706 7.78 9.40 -13.79
N TRP A 707 7.98 9.89 -12.56
CA TRP A 707 8.58 11.18 -12.29
C TRP A 707 10.09 11.08 -12.06
N ASN A 708 10.55 10.18 -11.20
CA ASN A 708 11.96 9.90 -10.93
C ASN A 708 12.23 8.39 -11.09
N LYS A 709 12.98 8.06 -12.15
CA LYS A 709 13.36 6.69 -12.53
C LYS A 709 14.36 6.02 -11.57
N ASP A 710 15.06 6.80 -10.76
CA ASP A 710 16.17 6.36 -9.90
C ASP A 710 15.67 6.01 -8.47
N ILE A 711 14.35 5.91 -8.29
CA ILE A 711 13.72 5.42 -7.06
C ILE A 711 13.94 3.91 -6.92
N HIS A 712 14.59 3.51 -5.83
CA HIS A 712 14.87 2.12 -5.48
C HIS A 712 13.60 1.32 -5.11
N TRP A 713 13.67 0.01 -5.35
CA TRP A 713 12.60 -0.96 -5.09
C TRP A 713 12.27 -1.06 -3.58
N GLU A 714 13.30 -1.12 -2.75
CA GLU A 714 13.25 -1.31 -1.31
C GLU A 714 12.58 -0.11 -0.63
N PHE A 715 12.84 1.09 -1.13
CA PHE A 715 12.22 2.34 -0.68
C PHE A 715 10.69 2.31 -0.89
N LEU A 716 10.22 1.79 -2.02
CA LEU A 716 8.79 1.62 -2.30
C LEU A 716 8.17 0.56 -1.38
N GLN A 717 8.86 -0.56 -1.10
CA GLN A 717 8.31 -1.60 -0.22
C GLN A 717 8.17 -1.16 1.25
N SER A 718 9.03 -0.24 1.71
CA SER A 718 9.01 0.31 3.07
C SER A 718 8.05 1.51 3.22
N ASN A 719 8.17 2.52 2.36
CA ASN A 719 7.52 3.84 2.58
C ASN A 719 6.13 3.99 1.94
N LEU A 720 5.63 3.01 1.18
CA LEU A 720 4.36 3.14 0.46
C LEU A 720 3.14 3.37 1.37
N ALA A 721 3.16 2.82 2.59
CA ALA A 721 2.15 3.11 3.61
C ALA A 721 2.16 4.61 3.98
N ASP A 722 3.33 5.17 4.29
CA ASP A 722 3.49 6.55 4.76
C ASP A 722 3.27 7.59 3.66
N LEU A 723 3.64 7.26 2.42
CA LEU A 723 3.29 8.04 1.24
C LEU A 723 1.76 8.11 1.04
N MET A 724 1.04 7.02 1.29
CA MET A 724 -0.43 7.03 1.30
C MET A 724 -1.01 7.79 2.50
N ASN A 725 -0.46 7.59 3.69
CA ASN A 725 -0.85 8.29 4.92
C ASN A 725 -0.76 9.81 4.72
N LYS A 726 0.39 10.32 4.25
CA LYS A 726 0.64 11.77 4.14
C LYS A 726 -0.10 12.44 2.97
N HIS A 727 -0.14 11.81 1.79
CA HIS A 727 -0.62 12.48 0.57
C HIS A 727 -2.05 12.14 0.16
N ILE A 728 -2.51 10.90 0.42
CA ILE A 728 -3.81 10.41 -0.06
C ILE A 728 -4.88 10.50 1.04
N PHE A 729 -4.62 9.88 2.19
CA PHE A 729 -5.61 9.72 3.27
C PHE A 729 -5.53 10.81 4.33
N ARG A 730 -4.38 11.49 4.45
CA ARG A 730 -4.09 12.50 5.47
C ARG A 730 -4.35 11.94 6.86
N ASP A 731 -3.68 10.82 7.12
CA ASP A 731 -3.70 10.12 8.40
C ASP A 731 -2.47 10.51 9.22
N ASP A 732 -2.67 11.40 10.19
CA ASP A 732 -1.60 11.83 11.10
C ASP A 732 -1.23 10.73 12.13
N SER A 733 -2.04 9.66 12.27
CA SER A 733 -1.69 8.48 13.07
C SER A 733 -0.80 7.48 12.32
N SER A 734 -0.69 7.62 10.99
CA SER A 734 0.07 6.75 10.08
C SER A 734 -0.35 5.26 10.03
N VAL A 735 -1.56 4.91 10.47
CA VAL A 735 -2.03 3.51 10.55
C VAL A 735 -2.82 3.07 9.31
N PHE A 736 -3.57 3.96 8.66
CA PHE A 736 -4.55 3.60 7.63
C PHE A 736 -3.93 3.06 6.34
N GLY A 737 -2.84 3.69 5.89
CA GLY A 737 -2.04 3.23 4.77
C GLY A 737 -1.40 1.87 5.04
N GLN A 738 -0.95 1.63 6.28
CA GLN A 738 -0.42 0.32 6.67
C GLN A 738 -1.51 -0.75 6.64
N VAL A 739 -2.71 -0.47 7.15
CA VAL A 739 -3.84 -1.42 7.05
C VAL A 739 -4.16 -1.76 5.59
N ILE A 740 -4.16 -0.79 4.68
CA ILE A 740 -4.41 -1.05 3.25
C ILE A 740 -3.36 -2.03 2.66
N ILE A 741 -2.09 -1.88 3.03
CA ILE A 741 -1.04 -2.81 2.61
C ILE A 741 -1.18 -4.18 3.28
N GLU A 742 -1.46 -4.24 4.58
CA GLU A 742 -1.59 -5.50 5.33
C GLU A 742 -2.82 -6.32 4.91
N LEU A 743 -3.96 -5.70 4.62
CA LEU A 743 -5.12 -6.41 4.07
C LEU A 743 -4.76 -7.06 2.72
N GLY A 744 -4.05 -6.35 1.84
CA GLY A 744 -3.55 -6.91 0.59
C GLY A 744 -2.49 -8.02 0.78
N ARG A 745 -1.62 -7.90 1.78
CA ARG A 745 -0.68 -8.98 2.18
C ARG A 745 -1.42 -10.22 2.67
N ILE A 746 -2.46 -10.09 3.49
CA ILE A 746 -3.28 -11.21 3.98
C ILE A 746 -3.98 -11.91 2.80
N GLU A 747 -4.51 -11.18 1.82
CA GLU A 747 -5.13 -11.76 0.63
C GLU A 747 -4.10 -12.48 -0.27
N THR A 748 -2.91 -11.87 -0.42
CA THR A 748 -1.77 -12.48 -1.13
C THR A 748 -1.33 -13.78 -0.46
N TYR A 749 -1.17 -13.80 0.86
CA TYR A 749 -0.81 -14.97 1.66
C TYR A 749 -1.82 -16.11 1.49
N VAL A 750 -3.13 -15.86 1.67
CA VAL A 750 -4.15 -16.91 1.51
C VAL A 750 -4.20 -17.45 0.08
N TYR A 751 -3.88 -16.62 -0.93
CA TYR A 751 -3.74 -17.11 -2.30
C TYR A 751 -2.49 -17.97 -2.51
N ARG A 752 -1.30 -17.52 -2.07
CA ARG A 752 -0.03 -18.31 -2.17
C ARG A 752 -0.20 -19.70 -1.53
N CYS A 753 -0.78 -19.76 -0.34
CA CYS A 753 -1.10 -21.02 0.33
C CYS A 753 -2.03 -21.92 -0.50
N SER A 754 -3.07 -21.36 -1.14
CA SER A 754 -4.03 -22.15 -1.94
C SER A 754 -3.47 -22.77 -3.23
N GLN A 755 -2.22 -22.45 -3.60
CA GLN A 755 -1.56 -22.94 -4.81
C GLN A 755 -0.20 -23.62 -4.53
N LYS A 756 0.12 -24.00 -3.26
CA LYS A 756 1.44 -24.53 -2.84
C LYS A 756 2.64 -23.63 -3.19
N LYS A 757 2.43 -22.32 -3.34
CA LYS A 757 3.49 -21.38 -3.73
C LYS A 757 4.37 -20.99 -2.54
N GLN A 758 5.63 -20.65 -2.82
CA GLN A 758 6.55 -20.09 -1.82
C GLN A 758 6.16 -18.64 -1.48
N ASP A 759 6.59 -18.16 -0.31
CA ASP A 759 6.18 -16.85 0.22
C ASP A 759 6.59 -15.66 -0.68
N ASP A 760 7.67 -15.78 -1.45
CA ASP A 760 8.13 -14.78 -2.42
C ASP A 760 7.55 -14.93 -3.84
N ASP A 761 6.79 -16.00 -4.14
CA ASP A 761 6.30 -16.23 -5.51
C ASP A 761 5.21 -15.22 -5.89
N GLN A 762 5.45 -14.49 -6.98
CA GLN A 762 4.52 -13.51 -7.55
C GLN A 762 3.94 -13.93 -8.90
N THR A 763 4.26 -15.13 -9.39
CA THR A 763 3.63 -15.66 -10.62
C THR A 763 2.12 -15.83 -10.42
N SER A 764 1.35 -15.57 -11.47
CA SER A 764 -0.13 -15.62 -11.45
C SER A 764 -0.83 -14.55 -10.58
N LEU A 765 -0.10 -13.54 -10.08
CA LEU A 765 -0.67 -12.38 -9.40
C LEU A 765 -0.76 -11.17 -10.35
N PRO A 766 -1.90 -10.47 -10.47
CA PRO A 766 -3.18 -10.72 -9.81
C PRO A 766 -3.98 -11.86 -10.46
N CYS A 767 -4.89 -12.45 -9.66
CA CYS A 767 -5.61 -13.66 -10.03
C CYS A 767 -6.73 -13.39 -11.05
N GLU A 768 -6.56 -13.82 -12.30
CA GLU A 768 -7.54 -13.56 -13.37
C GLU A 768 -8.93 -14.13 -13.06
N ASN A 769 -9.00 -15.30 -12.44
CA ASN A 769 -10.25 -15.97 -12.08
C ASN A 769 -10.87 -15.51 -10.74
N GLY A 770 -10.23 -14.60 -10.01
CA GLY A 770 -10.60 -14.22 -8.64
C GLY A 770 -9.62 -14.79 -7.60
N SER A 771 -9.33 -14.01 -6.56
CA SER A 771 -8.58 -14.45 -5.38
C SER A 771 -9.33 -15.54 -4.60
N THR A 772 -8.62 -16.31 -3.77
CA THR A 772 -9.23 -17.34 -2.90
C THR A 772 -10.32 -16.76 -1.99
N LEU A 773 -10.08 -15.58 -1.42
CA LEU A 773 -11.05 -14.89 -0.56
C LEU A 773 -12.27 -14.36 -1.34
N THR A 774 -12.06 -13.85 -2.56
CA THR A 774 -13.17 -13.46 -3.45
C THR A 774 -14.01 -14.68 -3.83
N ASN A 775 -13.37 -15.80 -4.15
CA ASN A 775 -14.05 -17.01 -4.59
C ASN A 775 -14.89 -17.64 -3.47
N PHE A 776 -14.46 -17.58 -2.20
CA PHE A 776 -15.30 -17.96 -1.06
C PHE A 776 -16.59 -17.13 -0.90
N LEU A 777 -16.67 -15.92 -1.49
CA LEU A 777 -17.87 -15.06 -1.46
C LEU A 777 -18.71 -15.10 -2.75
N VAL A 778 -18.20 -15.70 -3.83
CA VAL A 778 -18.84 -15.66 -5.16
C VAL A 778 -19.07 -17.04 -5.75
N ARG A 779 -18.15 -18.00 -5.55
CA ARG A 779 -18.19 -19.38 -6.04
C ARG A 779 -17.44 -20.34 -5.08
N PRO A 780 -17.89 -20.51 -3.83
CA PRO A 780 -17.17 -21.29 -2.82
C PRO A 780 -16.99 -22.76 -3.24
N ASP A 781 -17.99 -23.34 -3.92
CA ASP A 781 -17.98 -24.73 -4.39
C ASP A 781 -16.97 -24.98 -5.53
N GLU A 782 -16.63 -23.95 -6.33
CA GLU A 782 -15.56 -24.01 -7.35
C GLU A 782 -14.15 -23.80 -6.77
N THR A 783 -14.04 -23.45 -5.48
CA THR A 783 -12.74 -23.04 -4.90
C THR A 783 -11.88 -24.26 -4.54
N ARG A 784 -10.60 -24.23 -4.93
CA ARG A 784 -9.60 -25.25 -4.55
C ARG A 784 -9.31 -25.18 -3.04
N LEU A 785 -9.46 -26.32 -2.35
CA LEU A 785 -9.24 -26.45 -0.90
C LEU A 785 -8.08 -27.37 -0.51
N GLU A 786 -7.51 -28.12 -1.46
CA GLU A 786 -6.55 -29.22 -1.24
C GLU A 786 -5.36 -28.83 -0.34
N ASP A 787 -4.94 -27.57 -0.44
CA ASP A 787 -3.73 -27.02 0.17
C ASP A 787 -4.00 -26.03 1.32
N LEU A 788 -5.27 -25.76 1.62
CA LEU A 788 -5.68 -24.81 2.65
C LEU A 788 -5.99 -25.53 3.96
N THR A 789 -5.24 -25.25 5.01
CA THR A 789 -5.54 -25.75 6.36
C THR A 789 -6.45 -24.79 7.13
N ALA A 790 -7.15 -25.33 8.14
CA ALA A 790 -7.94 -24.52 9.06
C ALA A 790 -7.06 -23.50 9.82
N ASP A 791 -5.77 -23.82 10.03
CA ASP A 791 -4.79 -22.99 10.74
C ASP A 791 -4.27 -21.82 9.92
N ILE A 792 -4.05 -22.01 8.60
CA ILE A 792 -3.74 -20.93 7.65
C ILE A 792 -4.87 -19.90 7.66
N LEU A 793 -6.12 -20.37 7.58
CA LEU A 793 -7.31 -19.54 7.62
C LEU A 793 -7.51 -18.90 9.02
N GLN A 794 -7.21 -19.61 10.10
CA GLN A 794 -7.28 -19.04 11.45
C GLN A 794 -6.19 -17.99 11.71
N ARG A 795 -4.99 -18.11 11.12
CA ARG A 795 -3.95 -17.07 11.12
C ARG A 795 -4.44 -15.83 10.40
N ALA A 796 -4.99 -15.97 9.20
CA ALA A 796 -5.58 -14.86 8.45
C ALA A 796 -6.70 -14.17 9.25
N ASN A 797 -7.61 -14.94 9.87
CA ASN A 797 -8.67 -14.41 10.73
C ASN A 797 -8.13 -13.56 11.91
N ARG A 798 -7.06 -14.01 12.59
CA ARG A 798 -6.42 -13.23 13.68
C ARG A 798 -5.89 -11.89 13.17
N LEU A 799 -5.19 -11.88 12.03
CA LEU A 799 -4.63 -10.65 11.44
C LEU A 799 -5.73 -9.68 10.99
N LEU A 800 -6.78 -10.18 10.33
CA LEU A 800 -7.94 -9.37 9.94
C LEU A 800 -8.66 -8.76 11.15
N ARG A 801 -8.78 -9.50 12.26
CA ARG A 801 -9.39 -8.98 13.50
C ARG A 801 -8.55 -7.92 14.20
N LYS A 802 -7.21 -7.99 14.13
CA LYS A 802 -6.33 -6.90 14.56
C LYS A 802 -6.65 -5.63 13.77
N HIS A 803 -6.53 -5.70 12.44
CA HIS A 803 -6.72 -4.52 11.58
C HIS A 803 -8.15 -4.00 11.54
N GLN A 804 -9.15 -4.83 11.85
CA GLN A 804 -10.51 -4.36 12.10
C GLN A 804 -10.58 -3.42 13.32
N SER A 805 -9.87 -3.74 14.40
CA SER A 805 -9.77 -2.86 15.58
C SER A 805 -9.04 -1.57 15.23
N ASP A 806 -7.90 -1.68 14.54
CA ASP A 806 -7.09 -0.53 14.10
C ASP A 806 -7.97 0.49 13.33
N VAL A 807 -8.70 0.04 12.30
CA VAL A 807 -9.58 0.86 11.45
C VAL A 807 -10.67 1.58 12.23
N THR A 808 -11.22 0.97 13.29
CA THR A 808 -12.27 1.61 14.10
C THR A 808 -11.77 2.75 15.00
N SER A 809 -10.45 2.91 15.16
CA SER A 809 -9.84 3.97 15.98
C SER A 809 -9.38 5.20 15.19
N ILE A 810 -9.21 5.07 13.87
CA ILE A 810 -8.58 6.07 13.00
C ILE A 810 -9.52 7.25 12.67
N GLN A 811 -8.95 8.44 12.56
CA GLN A 811 -9.59 9.63 12.00
C GLN A 811 -8.74 10.17 10.84
N LEU A 812 -9.37 10.42 9.69
CA LEU A 812 -8.69 10.87 8.46
C LEU A 812 -9.04 12.32 8.12
N ASN A 813 -8.03 13.13 7.80
CA ASN A 813 -8.16 14.54 7.45
C ASN A 813 -8.36 14.78 5.93
N CYS A 814 -8.92 13.79 5.22
CA CYS A 814 -9.26 13.84 3.79
C CYS A 814 -10.77 14.02 3.52
N PRO A 815 -11.17 14.49 2.32
CA PRO A 815 -12.57 14.47 1.89
C PRO A 815 -13.15 13.04 1.91
N GLN A 816 -14.45 12.91 2.24
CA GLN A 816 -15.16 11.62 2.32
C GLN A 816 -14.49 10.59 3.27
N SER A 817 -13.78 11.05 4.30
CA SER A 817 -13.05 10.22 5.27
C SER A 817 -13.90 9.12 5.91
N LYS A 818 -15.12 9.44 6.35
CA LYS A 818 -16.04 8.50 6.98
C LYS A 818 -16.47 7.37 6.03
N GLU A 819 -16.73 7.72 4.78
CA GLU A 819 -17.08 6.77 3.72
C GLU A 819 -15.88 5.87 3.39
N ILE A 820 -14.67 6.45 3.25
CA ILE A 820 -13.42 5.72 3.00
C ILE A 820 -13.11 4.72 4.12
N ILE A 821 -13.22 5.12 5.39
CA ILE A 821 -13.09 4.23 6.55
C ILE A 821 -14.15 3.11 6.49
N SER A 822 -15.40 3.45 6.16
CA SER A 822 -16.48 2.45 6.07
C SER A 822 -16.28 1.42 4.95
N GLU A 823 -15.64 1.79 3.83
CA GLU A 823 -15.30 0.89 2.74
C GLU A 823 -14.16 -0.08 3.11
N VAL A 824 -13.11 0.39 3.80
CA VAL A 824 -12.03 -0.48 4.30
C VAL A 824 -12.55 -1.43 5.40
N LEU A 825 -13.36 -0.92 6.34
CA LEU A 825 -13.98 -1.72 7.40
C LEU A 825 -14.90 -2.81 6.83
N LEU A 826 -15.76 -2.46 5.87
CA LEU A 826 -16.62 -3.41 5.15
C LEU A 826 -15.80 -4.46 4.39
N THR A 827 -14.69 -4.06 3.76
CA THR A 827 -13.78 -5.01 3.08
C THR A 827 -13.19 -6.01 4.08
N THR A 828 -12.71 -5.51 5.22
CA THR A 828 -12.16 -6.35 6.31
C THR A 828 -13.20 -7.35 6.82
N ASP A 829 -14.45 -6.91 7.01
CA ASP A 829 -15.56 -7.79 7.41
C ASP A 829 -15.93 -8.83 6.35
N MET A 830 -15.90 -8.47 5.06
CA MET A 830 -16.10 -9.41 3.95
C MET A 830 -14.97 -10.44 3.89
N MET A 831 -13.72 -10.05 4.10
CA MET A 831 -12.57 -10.96 4.19
C MET A 831 -12.70 -11.90 5.40
N ILE A 832 -13.16 -11.40 6.56
CA ILE A 832 -13.43 -12.23 7.74
C ILE A 832 -14.52 -13.26 7.45
N LEU A 833 -15.60 -12.88 6.75
CA LEU A 833 -16.64 -13.82 6.33
C LEU A 833 -16.10 -14.86 5.32
N ALA A 834 -15.33 -14.43 4.32
CA ALA A 834 -14.68 -15.32 3.35
C ALA A 834 -13.83 -16.39 4.06
N VAL A 835 -13.00 -15.97 5.01
CA VAL A 835 -12.17 -16.85 5.84
C VAL A 835 -13.01 -17.79 6.71
N ARG A 836 -14.16 -17.34 7.25
CA ARG A 836 -15.10 -18.22 7.99
C ARG A 836 -15.72 -19.29 7.09
N ILE A 837 -16.16 -18.92 5.88
CA ILE A 837 -16.72 -19.86 4.89
C ILE A 837 -15.67 -20.89 4.49
N GLY A 838 -14.47 -20.44 4.10
CA GLY A 838 -13.35 -21.32 3.77
C GLY A 838 -12.99 -22.28 4.91
N ARG A 839 -12.92 -21.79 6.16
CA ARG A 839 -12.59 -22.62 7.32
C ARG A 839 -13.69 -23.65 7.62
N ALA A 840 -14.95 -23.31 7.38
CA ALA A 840 -16.07 -24.25 7.51
C ALA A 840 -15.97 -25.37 6.46
N MET A 841 -15.74 -25.04 5.18
CA MET A 841 -15.58 -26.03 4.11
C MET A 841 -14.37 -26.93 4.33
N VAL A 842 -13.20 -26.37 4.68
CA VAL A 842 -11.97 -27.14 5.00
C VAL A 842 -12.16 -28.06 6.22
N THR A 843 -13.03 -27.70 7.17
CA THR A 843 -13.33 -28.55 8.34
C THR A 843 -14.29 -29.68 7.99
N ALA A 844 -15.31 -29.41 7.17
CA ALA A 844 -16.27 -30.42 6.72
C ALA A 844 -15.67 -31.39 5.68
N GLY A 845 -14.84 -30.88 4.76
CA GLY A 845 -14.24 -31.60 3.65
C GLY A 845 -13.03 -32.48 3.99
N ARG A 846 -12.78 -32.77 5.27
CA ARG A 846 -11.68 -33.66 5.67
C ARG A 846 -11.91 -35.07 5.13
N ASN A 847 -11.05 -35.52 4.24
CA ASN A 847 -11.21 -36.81 3.58
C ASN A 847 -10.95 -37.97 4.57
N PRO A 848 -11.90 -38.93 4.74
CA PRO A 848 -11.71 -40.09 5.61
C PRO A 848 -10.81 -41.19 5.01
N ASP A 849 -10.57 -41.21 3.70
CA ASP A 849 -9.74 -42.22 3.03
C ASP A 849 -8.37 -41.65 2.61
N PRO A 850 -7.27 -42.01 3.29
CA PRO A 850 -5.93 -41.51 2.95
C PRO A 850 -5.38 -42.04 1.61
N LEU A 851 -6.01 -43.03 0.97
CA LEU A 851 -5.52 -43.65 -0.26
C LEU A 851 -5.73 -42.79 -1.53
N SER A 852 -6.61 -41.78 -1.48
CA SER A 852 -6.90 -40.93 -2.65
C SER A 852 -5.81 -39.89 -2.97
N GLY A 853 -4.86 -39.68 -2.06
CA GLY A 853 -3.84 -38.61 -2.13
C GLY A 853 -4.35 -37.20 -1.79
N LEU A 854 -5.67 -36.97 -1.78
CA LEU A 854 -6.27 -35.67 -1.44
C LEU A 854 -6.54 -35.57 0.07
N ARG A 855 -5.96 -34.57 0.74
CA ARG A 855 -6.20 -34.31 2.18
C ARG A 855 -7.59 -33.75 2.46
N ILE A 856 -8.10 -32.91 1.55
CA ILE A 856 -9.36 -32.20 1.68
C ILE A 856 -10.08 -32.29 0.33
N VAL A 857 -11.39 -32.59 0.36
CA VAL A 857 -12.29 -32.56 -0.79
C VAL A 857 -13.29 -31.43 -0.58
N ASN A 858 -13.55 -30.60 -1.59
CA ASN A 858 -14.58 -29.57 -1.48
C ASN A 858 -15.97 -30.23 -1.58
N LEU A 859 -16.66 -30.36 -0.45
CA LEU A 859 -18.03 -30.89 -0.38
C LEU A 859 -19.10 -29.83 -0.70
N GLY A 860 -18.71 -28.57 -0.94
CA GLY A 860 -19.60 -27.44 -1.18
C GLY A 860 -20.30 -26.91 0.07
N ILE A 861 -20.76 -25.65 0.01
CA ILE A 861 -21.34 -24.96 1.19
C ILE A 861 -22.71 -25.51 1.60
N THR A 862 -23.43 -26.16 0.69
CA THR A 862 -24.72 -26.79 0.97
C THR A 862 -24.62 -27.92 1.99
N ASN A 863 -23.47 -28.61 2.04
CA ASN A 863 -23.19 -29.73 2.95
C ASN A 863 -22.62 -29.31 4.32
N LEU A 864 -22.52 -28.00 4.60
CA LEU A 864 -22.18 -27.50 5.94
C LEU A 864 -23.32 -27.76 6.93
N THR A 865 -22.98 -27.88 8.22
CA THR A 865 -23.93 -28.06 9.33
C THR A 865 -25.00 -26.96 9.34
N ALA A 866 -26.25 -27.31 9.65
CA ALA A 866 -27.38 -26.36 9.64
C ALA A 866 -27.13 -25.10 10.50
N THR A 867 -26.55 -25.26 11.70
CA THR A 867 -26.17 -24.14 12.59
C THR A 867 -25.12 -23.23 11.95
N GLY A 868 -24.07 -23.80 11.37
CA GLY A 868 -23.04 -23.06 10.65
C GLY A 868 -23.58 -22.33 9.41
N LYS A 869 -24.50 -22.94 8.66
CA LYS A 869 -25.12 -22.28 7.49
C LYS A 869 -25.96 -21.06 7.90
N THR A 870 -26.77 -21.17 8.95
CA THR A 870 -27.59 -20.04 9.44
C THR A 870 -26.73 -18.89 9.98
N ASP A 871 -25.66 -19.18 10.72
CA ASP A 871 -24.69 -18.18 11.20
C ASP A 871 -24.01 -17.42 10.03
N LEU A 872 -23.51 -18.16 9.03
CA LEU A 872 -22.90 -17.59 7.84
C LEU A 872 -23.90 -16.79 6.99
N ALA A 873 -25.13 -17.29 6.82
CA ALA A 873 -26.20 -16.62 6.07
C ALA A 873 -26.61 -15.29 6.70
N ASN A 874 -26.78 -15.25 8.03
CA ASN A 874 -27.14 -14.03 8.75
C ASN A 874 -26.06 -12.95 8.60
N ARG A 875 -24.78 -13.29 8.76
CA ARG A 875 -23.69 -12.33 8.56
C ARG A 875 -23.54 -11.91 7.09
N LEU A 876 -23.77 -12.80 6.13
CA LEU A 876 -23.74 -12.46 4.71
C LEU A 876 -24.86 -11.47 4.34
N LEU A 877 -26.08 -11.68 4.84
CA LEU A 877 -27.22 -10.77 4.61
C LEU A 877 -26.97 -9.36 5.20
N GLU A 878 -26.41 -9.29 6.42
CA GLU A 878 -25.99 -8.02 7.03
C GLU A 878 -24.96 -7.27 6.17
N LEU A 879 -23.93 -7.98 5.68
CA LEU A 879 -22.90 -7.38 4.84
C LEU A 879 -23.42 -6.97 3.46
N ILE A 880 -24.39 -7.68 2.87
CA ILE A 880 -25.04 -7.30 1.61
C ILE A 880 -25.76 -5.95 1.74
N GLU A 881 -26.47 -5.70 2.85
CA GLU A 881 -27.15 -4.41 3.06
C GLU A 881 -26.15 -3.28 3.39
N ASN A 882 -25.14 -3.55 4.22
CA ASN A 882 -24.06 -2.58 4.47
C ASN A 882 -23.31 -2.21 3.16
N PHE A 883 -23.08 -3.19 2.28
CA PHE A 883 -22.50 -2.99 0.94
C PHE A 883 -23.41 -2.15 0.04
N ARG A 884 -24.72 -2.41 0.03
CA ARG A 884 -25.72 -1.61 -0.70
C ARG A 884 -25.80 -0.17 -0.20
N VAL A 885 -25.64 0.07 1.10
CA VAL A 885 -25.59 1.42 1.68
C VAL A 885 -24.29 2.13 1.34
N SER A 886 -23.14 1.46 1.50
CA SER A 886 -21.82 2.02 1.19
C SER A 886 -21.70 2.40 -0.30
N TRP A 887 -22.07 1.50 -1.22
CA TRP A 887 -22.01 1.75 -2.66
C TRP A 887 -22.72 3.03 -3.07
N LYS A 888 -23.93 3.25 -2.55
CA LYS A 888 -24.78 4.41 -2.89
C LYS A 888 -24.22 5.76 -2.45
N ARG A 889 -23.23 5.80 -1.54
CA ARG A 889 -22.61 7.06 -1.08
C ARG A 889 -21.56 7.58 -2.06
N ARG A 890 -20.76 6.70 -2.68
CA ARG A 890 -19.59 7.07 -3.51
C ARG A 890 -19.66 6.62 -4.98
N TYR A 891 -20.58 5.74 -5.35
CA TYR A 891 -20.64 5.14 -6.69
C TYR A 891 -22.05 5.17 -7.31
N ILE A 892 -22.11 5.13 -8.64
CA ILE A 892 -23.35 5.18 -9.41
C ILE A 892 -24.12 3.85 -9.23
N ALA A 893 -25.21 3.88 -8.47
CA ALA A 893 -25.96 2.68 -8.08
C ALA A 893 -26.70 1.95 -9.22
N LYS A 894 -26.81 2.56 -10.41
CA LYS A 894 -27.39 1.94 -11.62
C LYS A 894 -26.45 0.93 -12.30
N LEU A 895 -25.15 0.97 -12.00
CA LEU A 895 -24.12 0.15 -12.63
C LEU A 895 -23.46 -0.74 -11.58
N GLY A 896 -23.21 -2.01 -11.91
CA GLY A 896 -22.41 -2.95 -11.11
C GLY A 896 -23.02 -3.46 -9.79
N LEU A 897 -23.85 -2.66 -9.12
CA LEU A 897 -24.41 -2.98 -7.80
C LEU A 897 -25.36 -4.19 -7.84
N LEU A 898 -26.13 -4.34 -8.93
CA LEU A 898 -27.02 -5.49 -9.09
C LEU A 898 -26.19 -6.76 -9.33
N GLU A 899 -25.21 -6.70 -10.22
CA GLU A 899 -24.31 -7.82 -10.52
C GLU A 899 -23.50 -8.25 -9.29
N ALA A 900 -22.92 -7.29 -8.55
CA ALA A 900 -22.17 -7.53 -7.32
C ALA A 900 -23.04 -8.13 -6.21
N THR A 901 -24.25 -7.60 -6.00
CA THR A 901 -25.13 -8.13 -4.93
C THR A 901 -25.79 -9.45 -5.32
N ASN A 902 -26.05 -9.70 -6.62
CA ASN A 902 -26.46 -11.02 -7.11
C ASN A 902 -25.38 -12.08 -6.84
N CYS A 903 -24.09 -11.77 -7.04
CA CYS A 903 -22.99 -12.69 -6.72
C CYS A 903 -23.03 -13.15 -5.25
N LEU A 904 -23.20 -12.21 -4.31
CA LEU A 904 -23.31 -12.49 -2.88
C LEU A 904 -24.64 -13.18 -2.53
N GLN A 905 -25.74 -12.83 -3.20
CA GLN A 905 -27.05 -13.45 -2.99
C GLN A 905 -27.11 -14.91 -3.46
N ASN A 906 -26.37 -15.30 -4.51
CA ASN A 906 -26.27 -16.70 -4.93
C ASN A 906 -25.70 -17.58 -3.81
N VAL A 907 -24.59 -17.14 -3.17
CA VAL A 907 -24.00 -17.83 -2.02
C VAL A 907 -24.97 -17.84 -0.82
N LEU A 908 -25.72 -16.75 -0.59
CA LEU A 908 -26.76 -16.71 0.45
C LEU A 908 -27.86 -17.74 0.21
N THR A 909 -28.34 -17.90 -1.03
CA THR A 909 -29.37 -18.91 -1.35
C THR A 909 -28.91 -20.35 -1.23
N GLN A 910 -27.60 -20.62 -1.35
CA GLN A 910 -27.01 -21.94 -1.10
C GLN A 910 -26.84 -22.26 0.40
N LEU A 911 -26.81 -21.23 1.27
CA LEU A 911 -26.76 -21.40 2.73
C LEU A 911 -28.16 -21.59 3.35
N VAL A 912 -29.17 -20.88 2.85
CA VAL A 912 -30.55 -20.87 3.38
C VAL A 912 -31.34 -22.12 2.95
N PRO A 913 -32.19 -22.74 3.80
CA PRO A 913 -33.04 -23.86 3.40
C PRO A 913 -34.10 -23.50 2.35
N ASN A 914 -34.39 -24.42 1.43
CA ASN A 914 -35.32 -24.22 0.30
C ASN A 914 -36.72 -23.71 0.71
N GLU A 915 -37.26 -24.14 1.86
CA GLU A 915 -38.61 -23.75 2.33
C GLU A 915 -38.72 -22.27 2.75
N ASP A 916 -37.60 -21.60 3.02
CA ASP A 916 -37.56 -20.18 3.35
C ASP A 916 -37.05 -19.31 2.19
N ALA A 917 -36.34 -19.89 1.21
CA ALA A 917 -35.85 -19.17 0.04
C ALA A 917 -37.00 -18.45 -0.73
N GLU A 918 -38.14 -19.11 -0.91
CA GLU A 918 -39.33 -18.49 -1.51
C GLU A 918 -39.87 -17.32 -0.65
N LYS A 919 -39.95 -17.51 0.68
CA LYS A 919 -40.42 -16.47 1.61
C LYS A 919 -39.51 -15.24 1.58
N PHE A 920 -38.20 -15.42 1.65
CA PHE A 920 -37.22 -14.33 1.58
C PHE A 920 -37.20 -13.64 0.21
N SER A 921 -37.46 -14.36 -0.88
CA SER A 921 -37.67 -13.72 -2.19
C SER A 921 -38.91 -12.82 -2.18
N SER A 922 -39.99 -13.22 -1.50
CA SER A 922 -41.25 -12.48 -1.46
C SER A 922 -41.22 -11.23 -0.57
N SER A 923 -40.50 -11.28 0.57
CA SER A 923 -40.48 -10.19 1.55
C SER A 923 -39.62 -9.00 1.13
N ILE A 924 -38.64 -9.23 0.25
CA ILE A 924 -37.73 -8.19 -0.28
C ILE A 924 -38.32 -7.50 -1.52
N ILE A 925 -39.26 -8.11 -2.25
CA ILE A 925 -39.93 -7.51 -3.42
C ILE A 925 -41.08 -6.58 -2.97
N GLY A 926 -40.70 -5.51 -2.26
CA GLY A 926 -41.60 -4.45 -1.82
C GLY A 926 -42.19 -3.67 -3.00
N LYS A 927 -43.46 -3.95 -3.33
CA LYS A 927 -44.30 -3.25 -4.33
C LYS A 927 -43.83 -3.34 -5.79
N ARG A 928 -44.08 -4.49 -6.43
CA ARG A 928 -44.55 -4.47 -7.83
C ARG A 928 -45.89 -3.72 -7.88
N THR A 929 -45.92 -2.51 -8.43
CA THR A 929 -47.18 -1.89 -8.86
C THR A 929 -47.78 -2.72 -9.99
N ARG A 930 -49.03 -3.17 -9.82
CA ARG A 930 -49.79 -3.82 -10.90
C ARG A 930 -50.17 -2.77 -11.95
N VAL A 931 -49.36 -2.64 -13.00
CA VAL A 931 -49.82 -2.10 -14.28
C VAL A 931 -50.18 -3.28 -15.17
N ASN A 932 -51.47 -3.46 -15.44
CA ASN A 932 -51.94 -4.55 -16.29
C ASN A 932 -51.48 -4.33 -17.74
N SER A 933 -50.85 -5.34 -18.34
CA SER A 933 -50.72 -5.46 -19.80
C SER A 933 -50.69 -6.94 -20.17
N HIS A 934 -51.86 -7.49 -20.48
CA HIS A 934 -51.98 -8.79 -21.13
C HIS A 934 -52.01 -8.58 -22.64
N ILE A 935 -51.04 -9.18 -23.35
CA ILE A 935 -51.22 -9.83 -24.68
C ILE A 935 -51.43 -8.86 -25.88
N PRO A 936 -51.04 -9.19 -27.14
CA PRO A 936 -50.27 -10.34 -27.65
C PRO A 936 -48.94 -9.94 -28.35
N TYR A 937 -48.23 -10.95 -28.87
CA TYR A 937 -47.40 -10.81 -30.08
C TYR A 937 -48.30 -10.57 -31.32
N ASN A 938 -47.94 -9.63 -32.19
CA ASN A 938 -47.88 -9.82 -33.66
C ASN A 938 -47.44 -8.52 -34.38
N THR A 939 -46.83 -8.71 -35.56
CA THR A 939 -46.30 -7.70 -36.51
C THR A 939 -45.34 -6.68 -35.92
#